data_AF-A0A8R1U1J4-F1
#
_entry.id   AF-A0A8R1U1J4-F1
#
_cell.length_a   1.000
_cell.length_b   1.000
_cell.length_c   1.000
_cell.angle_alpha   90.00
_cell.angle_beta   90.00
_cell.angle_gamma   90.00
#
_symmetry.space_group_name_H-M   'P 1'
#
loop_
_entity.id
_entity.type
_entity.pdbx_description
1 polymer ?
#
loop_
_entity_poly.entity_id
_entity_poly.type
_entity_poly.pdbx_seq_one_letter_code
_entity_poly.pdbx_strand_id
1 'polypeptide(L)'
;MSPPSSTTSSRHRHRLSSRNYHGRANDRTNGFHNHSRENDLDVKCESFLSGNDVQRLLDESLTILSVERDAFPVFECFATEITSTDAKKKLYSDLRIGDQLCFRIRRVELAGVYAEPICMLHSFRRSLRWINDFQILLKRNLQSGHDYRPNDLIKVLVIGIDDETEIPVFAIDEDAGLLMEAELPTYFRNGEEIGTKTFDEYLKDYLPATNPNLATLFGIETDLTVSFLNDLKDTDFSSKNRAPYIRRKQNEDLSMTVAKRGVDKIREGENGAAVQHFNKALSICEKNIEALVGRAAAYANMGQYNLAETDLDAALAIDASHTNARNYMIETLLQEAKRLEETGKKDEAKTKYEKSLTIKDDVRALNGLKNLERSPSVEIVKMKRDDTKAKDRKTEHSRAAEKRQQRKRRRDAEKLAEYERFIAELKSKEHFCWKMIIETIEVGRCLCIHAQLQAVDTILQSLLYQRGIVPSVVTQLFSAIESHHEIKFVETYTKIRETLKELFRSYNRRALHEIVIIVGASCAIPQEIYRIPIKVCDSFESDLLHCGENCAELSSREQRRISSSLVVSPNLNTIRNITQNTRVCILVRGTSALKFPEELVENDDGFELPEDEVLTRRKIYSVRFVLKHLCVENVVVVSDPDTSWFRLSPVIRAFT
;
A
#
# COMPACT_ATOMS: atom_id res chain seq x y z
N MET A 1 -20.27 -50.41 -21.69
CA MET A 1 -18.86 -50.01 -21.70
C MET A 1 -18.82 -48.50 -21.59
N SER A 2 -17.96 -47.97 -20.74
CA SER A 2 -17.97 -46.62 -20.19
C SER A 2 -18.17 -45.49 -21.23
N PRO A 3 -18.91 -44.42 -20.88
CA PRO A 3 -19.30 -43.37 -21.82
C PRO A 3 -18.09 -42.53 -22.28
N PRO A 4 -18.16 -41.95 -23.49
CA PRO A 4 -17.01 -41.39 -24.20
C PRO A 4 -16.50 -40.10 -23.55
N SER A 5 -15.17 -39.94 -23.60
CA SER A 5 -14.40 -38.82 -23.11
C SER A 5 -14.85 -37.50 -23.73
N SER A 6 -15.29 -36.58 -22.85
CA SER A 6 -15.61 -35.20 -23.17
C SER A 6 -14.39 -34.47 -23.72
N THR A 7 -14.40 -34.23 -25.02
CA THR A 7 -13.48 -33.33 -25.70
C THR A 7 -13.81 -31.90 -25.31
N THR A 8 -13.01 -31.34 -24.40
CA THR A 8 -13.05 -29.92 -24.03
C THR A 8 -12.60 -29.09 -25.24
N SER A 9 -13.56 -28.49 -25.94
CA SER A 9 -13.29 -27.58 -27.05
C SER A 9 -12.53 -26.35 -26.53
N SER A 10 -11.29 -26.19 -26.96
CA SER A 10 -10.47 -25.01 -26.71
C SER A 10 -11.08 -23.79 -27.41
N ARG A 11 -11.89 -23.00 -26.68
CA ARG A 11 -12.35 -21.69 -27.17
C ARG A 11 -11.14 -20.76 -27.28
N HIS A 12 -10.82 -20.38 -28.51
CA HIS A 12 -9.77 -19.45 -28.86
C HIS A 12 -9.96 -18.11 -28.13
N ARG A 13 -9.00 -17.77 -27.26
CA ARG A 13 -8.86 -16.46 -26.61
C ARG A 13 -8.58 -15.41 -27.68
N HIS A 14 -9.58 -14.59 -28.02
CA HIS A 14 -9.36 -13.36 -28.78
C HIS A 14 -8.60 -12.35 -27.89
N ARG A 15 -7.31 -12.18 -28.17
CA ARG A 15 -6.50 -11.09 -27.65
C ARG A 15 -7.03 -9.77 -28.22
N LEU A 16 -7.78 -9.01 -27.42
CA LEU A 16 -8.10 -7.61 -27.73
C LEU A 16 -6.83 -6.78 -27.54
N SER A 17 -6.29 -6.28 -28.65
CA SER A 17 -5.09 -5.44 -28.67
C SER A 17 -5.37 -4.09 -28.03
N SER A 18 -4.56 -3.75 -27.02
CA SER A 18 -4.47 -2.43 -26.39
C SER A 18 -4.38 -1.30 -27.44
N ARG A 19 -5.39 -0.44 -27.49
CA ARG A 19 -5.34 0.83 -28.23
C ARG A 19 -4.70 1.88 -27.33
N ASN A 20 -3.46 2.24 -27.65
CA ASN A 20 -2.72 3.37 -27.09
C ASN A 20 -3.54 4.67 -27.19
N TYR A 21 -4.08 5.15 -26.06
CA TYR A 21 -4.66 6.49 -25.94
C TYR A 21 -3.56 7.49 -25.57
N HIS A 22 -2.90 8.05 -26.59
CA HIS A 22 -2.12 9.28 -26.44
C HIS A 22 -2.98 10.48 -26.83
N GLY A 23 -3.21 11.35 -25.84
CA GLY A 23 -3.25 12.81 -25.96
C GLY A 23 -4.16 13.45 -27.00
N ARG A 24 -5.18 14.17 -26.52
CA ARG A 24 -5.54 15.49 -27.06
C ARG A 24 -6.33 16.28 -26.01
N ALA A 25 -5.58 17.07 -25.25
CA ALA A 25 -6.10 18.30 -24.67
C ALA A 25 -6.50 19.21 -25.84
N ASN A 26 -7.74 19.70 -25.85
CA ASN A 26 -8.10 20.88 -26.61
C ASN A 26 -9.24 21.59 -25.88
N ASP A 27 -8.91 22.81 -25.48
CA ASP A 27 -9.80 23.85 -24.97
C ASP A 27 -11.00 24.05 -25.90
N ARG A 28 -12.21 23.95 -25.33
CA ARG A 28 -13.36 24.75 -25.74
C ARG A 28 -14.19 25.12 -24.52
N THR A 29 -13.91 26.32 -24.03
CA THR A 29 -14.83 27.18 -23.29
C THR A 29 -16.18 27.28 -24.02
N ASN A 30 -17.30 27.01 -23.34
CA ASN A 30 -18.54 27.78 -23.44
C ASN A 30 -19.66 27.15 -22.58
N GLY A 31 -20.32 28.00 -21.78
CA GLY A 31 -21.72 27.83 -21.39
C GLY A 31 -21.99 27.03 -20.12
N PHE A 32 -22.02 27.73 -18.99
CA PHE A 32 -22.64 27.27 -17.76
C PHE A 32 -24.15 27.06 -17.96
N HIS A 33 -24.62 25.81 -17.98
CA HIS A 33 -25.98 25.46 -17.61
C HIS A 33 -25.96 24.20 -16.73
N ASN A 34 -26.49 24.37 -15.51
CA ASN A 34 -26.17 23.59 -14.32
C ASN A 34 -26.98 22.29 -14.15
N HIS A 35 -27.30 21.57 -15.23
CA HIS A 35 -28.16 20.37 -15.16
C HIS A 35 -27.64 19.08 -15.82
N SER A 36 -26.35 18.95 -16.15
CA SER A 36 -25.86 17.72 -16.80
C SER A 36 -24.88 16.85 -15.99
N ARG A 37 -24.65 17.12 -14.70
CA ARG A 37 -23.67 16.32 -13.91
C ARG A 37 -24.15 14.92 -13.53
N GLU A 38 -25.45 14.69 -13.38
CA GLU A 38 -25.98 13.32 -13.17
C GLU A 38 -25.87 12.49 -14.45
N ASN A 39 -26.23 13.07 -15.61
CA ASN A 39 -26.11 12.38 -16.90
C ASN A 39 -24.66 12.03 -17.26
N ASP A 40 -23.67 12.78 -16.77
CA ASP A 40 -22.26 12.50 -17.09
C ASP A 40 -21.73 11.25 -16.35
N LEU A 41 -22.36 10.88 -15.23
CA LEU A 41 -22.09 9.61 -14.55
C LEU A 41 -22.80 8.46 -15.26
N ASP A 42 -24.06 8.66 -15.64
CA ASP A 42 -24.85 7.64 -16.35
C ASP A 42 -24.24 7.32 -17.72
N VAL A 43 -23.83 8.34 -18.49
CA VAL A 43 -23.14 8.14 -19.78
C VAL A 43 -21.78 7.45 -19.59
N LYS A 44 -21.06 7.74 -18.50
CA LYS A 44 -19.81 7.03 -18.18
C LYS A 44 -20.11 5.57 -17.84
N CYS A 45 -21.13 5.29 -17.04
CA CYS A 45 -21.55 3.93 -16.69
C CYS A 45 -22.06 3.14 -17.91
N GLU A 46 -22.84 3.77 -18.80
CA GLU A 46 -23.28 3.16 -20.08
C GLU A 46 -22.11 2.85 -21.02
N SER A 47 -21.02 3.62 -20.96
CA SER A 47 -19.81 3.28 -21.74
C SER A 47 -19.07 2.06 -21.17
N PHE A 48 -19.17 1.80 -19.87
CA PHE A 48 -18.53 0.65 -19.21
C PHE A 48 -19.31 -0.64 -19.39
N LEU A 49 -20.62 -0.54 -19.60
CA LEU A 49 -21.49 -1.67 -19.76
C LEU A 49 -22.39 -1.35 -20.95
N SER A 50 -22.08 -1.92 -22.12
CA SER A 50 -22.95 -1.73 -23.29
C SER A 50 -24.38 -2.03 -22.86
N GLY A 51 -25.36 -1.16 -23.17
CA GLY A 51 -26.71 -1.30 -22.60
C GLY A 51 -27.31 -2.71 -22.78
N ASN A 52 -26.92 -3.42 -23.85
CA ASN A 52 -27.28 -4.82 -24.07
C ASN A 52 -26.56 -5.80 -23.12
N ASP A 53 -25.30 -5.56 -22.75
CA ASP A 53 -24.61 -6.34 -21.71
C ASP A 53 -25.12 -6.01 -20.31
N VAL A 54 -25.52 -4.76 -20.01
CA VAL A 54 -26.23 -4.42 -18.75
C VAL A 54 -27.53 -5.18 -18.69
N GLN A 55 -28.37 -5.08 -19.72
CA GLN A 55 -29.67 -5.76 -19.74
C GLN A 55 -29.48 -7.28 -19.67
N ARG A 56 -28.51 -7.85 -20.42
CA ARG A 56 -28.20 -9.28 -20.34
C ARG A 56 -27.64 -9.67 -18.97
N LEU A 57 -26.78 -8.86 -18.35
CA LEU A 57 -26.28 -9.08 -17.00
C LEU A 57 -27.39 -8.90 -15.97
N LEU A 58 -28.33 -7.98 -16.14
CA LEU A 58 -29.47 -7.80 -15.24
C LEU A 58 -30.48 -8.93 -15.42
N ASP A 59 -30.73 -9.40 -16.63
CA ASP A 59 -31.62 -10.53 -16.90
C ASP A 59 -30.99 -11.86 -16.44
N GLU A 60 -29.68 -12.07 -16.66
CA GLU A 60 -28.94 -13.23 -16.13
C GLU A 60 -28.74 -13.11 -14.61
N SER A 61 -28.46 -11.91 -14.07
CA SER A 61 -28.29 -11.69 -12.63
C SER A 61 -29.61 -11.63 -11.89
N LEU A 62 -30.75 -11.34 -12.49
CA LEU A 62 -32.07 -11.57 -11.87
C LEU A 62 -32.25 -13.06 -11.56
N THR A 63 -31.58 -13.94 -12.31
CA THR A 63 -31.54 -15.38 -12.01
C THR A 63 -30.55 -15.74 -10.88
N ILE A 64 -29.50 -14.93 -10.67
CA ILE A 64 -28.45 -15.18 -9.64
C ILE A 64 -28.80 -14.50 -8.31
N LEU A 65 -29.31 -13.27 -8.37
CA LEU A 65 -29.83 -12.43 -7.30
C LEU A 65 -31.32 -12.69 -7.05
N SER A 66 -31.88 -13.80 -7.52
CA SER A 66 -33.20 -14.19 -7.03
C SER A 66 -33.07 -14.28 -5.51
N VAL A 67 -33.70 -13.33 -4.83
CA VAL A 67 -33.73 -13.16 -3.37
C VAL A 67 -34.16 -14.47 -2.69
N GLU A 68 -34.78 -15.37 -3.45
CA GLU A 68 -35.09 -16.76 -3.11
C GLU A 68 -33.89 -17.60 -2.65
N ARG A 69 -32.65 -17.30 -3.08
CA ARG A 69 -31.48 -18.15 -2.78
C ARG A 69 -30.69 -17.76 -1.54
N ASP A 70 -30.80 -16.52 -1.06
CA ASP A 70 -30.10 -16.15 0.17
C ASP A 70 -30.90 -16.63 1.38
N ALA A 71 -30.42 -17.75 1.92
CA ALA A 71 -31.03 -18.48 3.01
C ALA A 71 -30.58 -17.97 4.38
N PHE A 72 -29.83 -16.86 4.44
CA PHE A 72 -29.39 -16.30 5.71
C PHE A 72 -30.61 -15.86 6.55
N PRO A 73 -30.69 -16.27 7.82
CA PRO A 73 -31.79 -15.88 8.68
C PRO A 73 -31.88 -14.37 8.86
N VAL A 74 -33.09 -13.88 9.09
CA VAL A 74 -33.28 -12.45 9.34
C VAL A 74 -32.65 -12.02 10.67
N PHE A 75 -32.22 -10.76 10.74
CA PHE A 75 -31.50 -10.23 11.90
C PHE A 75 -32.28 -10.38 13.22
N GLU A 76 -33.60 -10.27 13.16
CA GLU A 76 -34.48 -10.40 14.32
C GLU A 76 -34.35 -11.76 15.02
N CYS A 77 -33.93 -12.81 14.31
CA CYS A 77 -33.67 -14.13 14.90
C CYS A 77 -32.45 -14.14 15.84
N PHE A 78 -31.57 -13.14 15.74
CA PHE A 78 -30.37 -13.00 16.58
C PHE A 78 -30.50 -11.88 17.62
N ALA A 79 -31.50 -11.03 17.49
CA ALA A 79 -31.60 -9.80 18.26
C ALA A 79 -32.29 -10.05 19.61
N THR A 80 -31.56 -9.87 20.70
CA THR A 80 -32.09 -10.06 22.07
C THR A 80 -32.78 -8.81 22.63
N GLU A 81 -32.57 -7.65 22.02
CA GLU A 81 -33.01 -6.35 22.56
C GLU A 81 -34.28 -5.79 21.90
N ILE A 82 -34.77 -6.40 20.81
CA ILE A 82 -35.97 -5.91 20.11
C ILE A 82 -37.21 -6.35 20.87
N THR A 83 -38.02 -5.38 21.30
CA THR A 83 -39.29 -5.68 21.98
C THR A 83 -40.37 -6.12 20.99
N SER A 84 -41.28 -7.00 21.42
CA SER A 84 -42.42 -7.46 20.62
C SER A 84 -43.28 -6.29 20.11
N THR A 85 -43.49 -5.27 20.97
CA THR A 85 -44.27 -4.08 20.63
C THR A 85 -43.62 -3.24 19.54
N ASP A 86 -42.31 -3.04 19.60
CA ASP A 86 -41.59 -2.26 18.60
C ASP A 86 -41.54 -2.99 17.26
N ALA A 87 -41.35 -4.32 17.29
CA ALA A 87 -41.40 -5.14 16.08
C ALA A 87 -42.78 -5.11 15.41
N LYS A 88 -43.87 -5.18 16.19
CA LYS A 88 -45.23 -5.07 15.66
C LYS A 88 -45.49 -3.69 15.03
N LYS A 89 -45.07 -2.62 15.70
CA LYS A 89 -45.18 -1.25 15.16
C LYS A 89 -44.37 -1.09 13.88
N LYS A 90 -43.14 -1.62 13.85
CA LYS A 90 -42.28 -1.59 12.67
C LYS A 90 -42.90 -2.37 11.52
N LEU A 91 -43.46 -3.55 11.78
CA LEU A 91 -44.16 -4.35 10.76
C LEU A 91 -45.30 -3.54 10.12
N TYR A 92 -46.18 -2.93 10.93
CA TYR A 92 -47.29 -2.13 10.38
C TYR A 92 -46.81 -0.95 9.54
N SER A 93 -45.71 -0.29 9.94
CA SER A 93 -45.13 0.80 9.13
C SER A 93 -44.51 0.32 7.81
N ASP A 94 -44.06 -0.94 7.75
CA ASP A 94 -43.39 -1.52 6.59
C ASP A 94 -44.38 -2.12 5.58
N LEU A 95 -45.53 -2.64 6.05
CA LEU A 95 -46.53 -3.29 5.20
C LEU A 95 -47.15 -2.35 4.16
N ARG A 96 -47.34 -2.87 2.95
CA ARG A 96 -48.01 -2.21 1.83
C ARG A 96 -49.12 -3.10 1.29
N ILE A 97 -50.08 -2.47 0.61
CA ILE A 97 -51.18 -3.18 -0.05
C ILE A 97 -50.58 -4.14 -1.10
N GLY A 98 -51.02 -5.40 -1.07
CA GLY A 98 -50.52 -6.47 -1.93
C GLY A 98 -49.44 -7.35 -1.28
N ASP A 99 -48.89 -6.97 -0.13
CA ASP A 99 -47.92 -7.78 0.59
C ASP A 99 -48.52 -9.11 1.05
N GLN A 100 -47.70 -10.16 0.99
CA GLN A 100 -48.09 -11.55 1.23
C GLN A 100 -47.43 -12.10 2.49
N LEU A 101 -48.24 -12.67 3.38
CA LEU A 101 -47.82 -13.20 4.66
C LEU A 101 -48.27 -14.64 4.81
N CYS A 102 -47.49 -15.43 5.54
CA CYS A 102 -47.89 -16.75 6.00
C CYS A 102 -48.45 -16.62 7.42
N PHE A 103 -49.64 -17.16 7.62
CA PHE A 103 -50.30 -17.22 8.92
C PHE A 103 -50.52 -18.67 9.34
N ARG A 104 -50.45 -18.93 10.65
CA ARG A 104 -50.84 -20.22 11.24
C ARG A 104 -52.20 -20.10 11.87
N ILE A 105 -53.10 -21.03 11.55
CA ILE A 105 -54.41 -21.09 12.18
C ILE A 105 -54.25 -21.56 13.63
N ARG A 106 -54.79 -20.80 14.59
CA ARG A 106 -54.82 -21.20 16.00
C ARG A 106 -56.16 -21.81 16.40
N ARG A 107 -57.26 -21.18 15.97
CA ARG A 107 -58.62 -21.66 16.22
C ARG A 107 -59.53 -21.30 15.06
N VAL A 108 -60.49 -22.17 14.79
CA VAL A 108 -61.50 -21.99 13.75
C VAL A 108 -62.84 -21.80 14.44
N GLU A 109 -63.52 -20.69 14.14
CA GLU A 109 -64.85 -20.38 14.67
C GLU A 109 -65.85 -20.26 13.53
N LEU A 110 -67.15 -20.18 13.85
CA LEU A 110 -68.22 -20.06 12.85
C LEU A 110 -68.02 -18.82 11.96
N ALA A 111 -67.70 -17.67 12.57
CA ALA A 111 -67.59 -16.37 11.91
C ALA A 111 -66.27 -16.17 11.13
N GLY A 112 -65.22 -16.95 11.41
CA GLY A 112 -63.89 -16.72 10.86
C GLY A 112 -62.82 -17.58 11.52
N VAL A 113 -61.58 -17.29 11.18
CA VAL A 113 -60.40 -18.04 11.63
C VAL A 113 -59.49 -17.09 12.41
N TYR A 114 -59.12 -17.45 13.63
CA TYR A 114 -58.05 -16.74 14.33
C TYR A 114 -56.71 -17.34 13.93
N ALA A 115 -55.85 -16.49 13.40
CA ALA A 115 -54.55 -16.89 12.92
C ALA A 115 -53.47 -15.91 13.42
N GLU A 116 -52.26 -16.43 13.57
CA GLU A 116 -51.07 -15.65 13.93
C GLU A 116 -50.15 -15.51 12.70
N PRO A 117 -49.53 -14.35 12.47
CA PRO A 117 -48.54 -14.21 11.42
C PRO A 117 -47.24 -14.91 11.80
N ILE A 118 -46.64 -15.62 10.84
CA ILE A 118 -45.41 -16.39 11.04
C ILE A 118 -44.23 -15.71 10.35
N CYS A 119 -44.39 -15.37 9.07
CA CYS A 119 -43.35 -14.77 8.24
C CYS A 119 -43.95 -14.05 7.03
N MET A 120 -43.14 -13.23 6.38
CA MET A 120 -43.44 -12.65 5.07
C MET A 120 -43.10 -13.65 3.98
N LEU A 121 -44.00 -13.87 3.02
CA LEU A 121 -43.76 -14.76 1.88
C LEU A 121 -42.95 -14.05 0.80
N HIS A 122 -43.34 -12.81 0.48
CA HIS A 122 -42.76 -11.99 -0.58
C HIS A 122 -42.62 -10.52 -0.10
N SER A 123 -42.00 -9.67 -0.91
CA SER A 123 -41.72 -8.23 -0.64
C SER A 123 -40.48 -7.95 0.23
N PHE A 124 -40.42 -8.45 1.45
CA PHE A 124 -39.28 -8.28 2.35
C PHE A 124 -39.22 -9.41 3.38
N ARG A 125 -38.09 -9.57 4.07
CA ARG A 125 -37.87 -10.69 5.00
C ARG A 125 -38.13 -10.27 6.44
N ARG A 126 -39.03 -11.00 7.12
CA ARG A 126 -39.26 -10.89 8.57
C ARG A 126 -39.71 -12.25 9.13
N SER A 127 -39.18 -12.58 10.30
CA SER A 127 -39.76 -13.61 11.17
C SER A 127 -40.69 -12.90 12.17
N LEU A 128 -41.94 -13.35 12.23
CA LEU A 128 -43.03 -12.75 13.02
C LEU A 128 -43.47 -13.65 14.17
N ARG A 129 -43.05 -14.92 14.16
CA ARG A 129 -43.42 -15.96 15.14
C ARG A 129 -43.13 -15.56 16.60
N TRP A 130 -42.13 -14.73 16.83
CA TRP A 130 -41.69 -14.30 18.15
C TRP A 130 -42.46 -13.08 18.69
N ILE A 131 -43.31 -12.43 17.88
CA ILE A 131 -44.15 -11.32 18.32
C ILE A 131 -45.30 -11.87 19.16
N ASN A 132 -45.23 -11.64 20.47
CA ASN A 132 -46.25 -12.06 21.43
C ASN A 132 -47.60 -11.36 21.19
N ASP A 133 -48.70 -12.04 21.55
CA ASP A 133 -50.08 -11.53 21.49
C ASP A 133 -50.50 -10.99 20.11
N PHE A 134 -50.01 -11.64 19.04
CA PHE A 134 -50.32 -11.27 17.67
C PHE A 134 -51.27 -12.28 17.02
N GLN A 135 -52.56 -12.16 17.31
CA GLN A 135 -53.62 -12.92 16.62
C GLN A 135 -54.58 -11.97 15.91
N ILE A 136 -54.97 -12.35 14.70
CA ILE A 136 -55.92 -11.60 13.87
C ILE A 136 -57.08 -12.53 13.53
N LEU A 137 -58.31 -12.00 13.59
CA LEU A 137 -59.50 -12.67 13.11
C LEU A 137 -59.66 -12.41 11.61
N LEU A 138 -59.52 -13.47 10.81
CA LEU A 138 -59.70 -13.43 9.37
C LEU A 138 -61.08 -13.95 8.99
N LYS A 139 -61.78 -13.21 8.13
CA LYS A 139 -63.06 -13.67 7.56
C LYS A 139 -62.78 -14.82 6.60
N ARG A 140 -63.60 -15.86 6.66
CA ARG A 140 -63.55 -17.02 5.74
C ARG A 140 -64.74 -17.01 4.79
N ASN A 141 -64.55 -17.36 3.53
CA ASN A 141 -65.66 -17.66 2.64
C ASN A 141 -66.12 -19.11 2.86
N LEU A 142 -67.37 -19.30 3.25
CA LEU A 142 -67.93 -20.67 3.40
C LEU A 142 -68.15 -21.36 2.04
N GLN A 143 -68.08 -20.62 0.93
CA GLN A 143 -68.30 -21.17 -0.41
C GLN A 143 -67.04 -21.79 -1.03
N SER A 144 -65.84 -21.41 -0.59
CA SER A 144 -64.58 -21.88 -1.18
C SER A 144 -64.30 -23.36 -0.92
N GLY A 145 -65.00 -23.98 0.06
CA GLY A 145 -64.91 -25.41 0.35
C GLY A 145 -63.64 -25.84 1.09
N HIS A 146 -62.80 -24.90 1.54
CA HIS A 146 -61.60 -25.21 2.32
C HIS A 146 -61.94 -25.58 3.78
N ASP A 147 -61.59 -26.81 4.19
CA ASP A 147 -61.70 -27.30 5.58
C ASP A 147 -60.46 -26.89 6.39
N TYR A 148 -60.46 -25.66 6.89
CA TYR A 148 -59.38 -25.15 7.73
C TYR A 148 -59.33 -25.85 9.10
N ARG A 149 -58.13 -26.24 9.53
CA ARG A 149 -57.87 -26.87 10.83
C ARG A 149 -56.83 -26.10 11.65
N PRO A 150 -56.84 -26.28 12.98
CA PRO A 150 -55.76 -25.76 13.82
C PRO A 150 -54.39 -26.25 13.34
N ASN A 151 -53.42 -25.32 13.33
CA ASN A 151 -52.05 -25.44 12.83
C ASN A 151 -51.85 -25.45 11.32
N ASP A 152 -52.92 -25.38 10.51
CA ASP A 152 -52.76 -25.19 9.07
C ASP A 152 -52.08 -23.86 8.77
N LEU A 153 -51.26 -23.85 7.72
CA LEU A 153 -50.61 -22.66 7.20
C LEU A 153 -51.42 -22.11 6.05
N ILE A 154 -51.71 -20.81 6.09
CA ILE A 154 -52.49 -20.12 5.07
C ILE A 154 -51.76 -18.88 4.58
N LYS A 155 -52.01 -18.54 3.32
CA LYS A 155 -51.54 -17.30 2.73
C LYS A 155 -52.53 -16.19 2.99
N VAL A 156 -52.02 -15.04 3.41
CA VAL A 156 -52.80 -13.86 3.77
C VAL A 156 -52.24 -12.64 3.04
N LEU A 157 -53.13 -11.83 2.48
CA LEU A 157 -52.82 -10.63 1.73
C LEU A 157 -53.19 -9.39 2.54
N VAL A 158 -52.36 -8.35 2.46
CA VAL A 158 -52.75 -6.99 2.87
C VAL A 158 -53.62 -6.39 1.77
N ILE A 159 -54.93 -6.27 2.02
CA ILE A 159 -55.89 -5.76 1.03
C ILE A 159 -56.13 -4.25 1.13
N GLY A 160 -55.76 -3.65 2.26
CA GLY A 160 -55.97 -2.24 2.53
C GLY A 160 -55.28 -1.83 3.83
N ILE A 161 -55.30 -0.54 4.11
CA ILE A 161 -54.88 0.04 5.38
C ILE A 161 -56.05 0.88 5.87
N ASP A 162 -56.48 0.67 7.10
CA ASP A 162 -57.57 1.42 7.68
C ASP A 162 -57.12 2.86 7.96
N ASP A 163 -57.82 3.85 7.39
CA ASP A 163 -57.43 5.26 7.45
C ASP A 163 -57.49 5.83 8.88
N GLU A 164 -58.36 5.29 9.74
CA GLU A 164 -58.51 5.79 11.11
C GLU A 164 -57.45 5.23 12.07
N THR A 165 -57.16 3.94 11.98
CA THR A 165 -56.23 3.27 12.90
C THR A 165 -54.81 3.12 12.36
N GLU A 166 -54.61 3.36 11.06
CA GLU A 166 -53.39 3.03 10.30
C GLU A 166 -53.01 1.53 10.38
N ILE A 167 -53.98 0.66 10.71
CA ILE A 167 -53.75 -0.79 10.82
C ILE A 167 -54.03 -1.46 9.47
N PRO A 168 -53.14 -2.35 8.99
CA PRO A 168 -53.37 -3.10 7.77
C PRO A 168 -54.56 -4.07 7.92
N VAL A 169 -55.40 -4.11 6.88
CA VAL A 169 -56.53 -5.03 6.75
C VAL A 169 -56.07 -6.27 6.01
N PHE A 170 -56.31 -7.43 6.62
CA PHE A 170 -55.86 -8.73 6.12
C PHE A 170 -57.02 -9.56 5.56
N ALA A 171 -56.78 -10.27 4.46
CA ALA A 171 -57.71 -11.25 3.89
C ALA A 171 -56.98 -12.55 3.52
N ILE A 172 -57.68 -13.68 3.64
CA ILE A 172 -57.15 -14.98 3.22
C ILE A 172 -57.10 -15.02 1.69
N ASP A 173 -55.97 -15.44 1.14
CA ASP A 173 -55.82 -15.76 -0.28
C ASP A 173 -56.38 -17.16 -0.52
N GLU A 174 -57.67 -17.25 -0.88
CA GLU A 174 -58.36 -18.53 -1.03
C GLU A 174 -57.83 -19.33 -2.23
N ASP A 175 -57.34 -18.67 -3.28
CA ASP A 175 -56.82 -19.30 -4.48
C ASP A 175 -55.51 -20.05 -4.22
N ALA A 176 -54.76 -19.66 -3.20
CA ALA A 176 -53.49 -20.28 -2.84
C ALA A 176 -53.64 -21.62 -2.10
N GLY A 177 -54.81 -21.91 -1.52
CA GLY A 177 -55.02 -23.10 -0.69
C GLY A 177 -54.19 -23.12 0.60
N LEU A 178 -53.93 -24.34 1.11
CA LEU A 178 -53.11 -24.56 2.30
C LEU A 178 -51.63 -24.60 1.92
N LEU A 179 -50.80 -23.87 2.66
CA LEU A 179 -49.36 -23.89 2.49
C LEU A 179 -48.73 -25.08 3.23
N MET A 180 -47.69 -25.65 2.64
CA MET A 180 -46.84 -26.66 3.26
C MET A 180 -45.60 -26.01 3.88
N GLU A 181 -45.01 -26.62 4.91
CA GLU A 181 -43.75 -26.11 5.50
C GLU A 181 -42.59 -25.99 4.48
N ALA A 182 -42.60 -26.85 3.45
CA ALA A 182 -41.64 -26.81 2.34
C ALA A 182 -41.77 -25.54 1.46
N GLU A 183 -42.93 -24.89 1.47
CA GLU A 183 -43.19 -23.66 0.70
C GLU A 183 -42.81 -22.39 1.46
N LEU A 184 -42.45 -22.51 2.75
CA LEU A 184 -41.98 -21.37 3.53
C LEU A 184 -40.62 -20.86 3.00
N PRO A 185 -40.35 -19.55 3.10
CA PRO A 185 -39.06 -19.02 2.69
C PRO A 185 -37.88 -19.68 3.40
N THR A 186 -36.79 -19.89 2.67
CA THR A 186 -35.54 -20.51 3.17
C THR A 186 -34.96 -19.77 4.37
N TYR A 187 -34.95 -18.43 4.34
CA TYR A 187 -34.49 -17.60 5.46
C TYR A 187 -35.25 -17.89 6.76
N PHE A 188 -36.56 -18.18 6.65
CA PHE A 188 -37.41 -18.39 7.81
C PHE A 188 -37.12 -19.77 8.43
N ARG A 189 -37.06 -20.82 7.60
CA ARG A 189 -36.70 -22.16 8.07
C ARG A 189 -35.33 -22.19 8.72
N ASN A 190 -34.34 -21.56 8.10
CA ASN A 190 -33.00 -21.47 8.68
C ASN A 190 -32.99 -20.70 10.00
N GLY A 191 -33.85 -19.67 10.14
CA GLY A 191 -34.06 -18.93 11.38
C GLY A 191 -34.58 -19.80 12.52
N GLU A 192 -35.49 -20.71 12.23
CA GLU A 192 -36.02 -21.67 13.21
C GLU A 192 -34.96 -22.71 13.64
N GLU A 193 -33.96 -22.98 12.79
CA GLU A 193 -32.88 -23.94 13.05
C GLU A 193 -31.65 -23.34 13.76
N ILE A 194 -31.55 -22.01 13.92
CA ILE A 194 -30.37 -21.33 14.54
C ILE A 194 -30.06 -21.88 15.94
N GLY A 195 -31.10 -22.19 16.72
CA GLY A 195 -30.96 -22.53 18.13
C GLY A 195 -30.45 -21.34 18.95
N THR A 196 -29.32 -21.51 19.64
CA THR A 196 -28.71 -20.49 20.51
C THR A 196 -27.47 -19.82 19.91
N LYS A 197 -27.24 -19.97 18.59
CA LYS A 197 -26.08 -19.37 17.92
C LYS A 197 -26.23 -17.85 17.83
N THR A 198 -25.14 -17.13 18.03
CA THR A 198 -25.05 -15.69 17.78
C THR A 198 -24.94 -15.39 16.28
N PHE A 199 -25.20 -14.14 15.89
CA PHE A 199 -25.06 -13.67 14.50
C PHE A 199 -23.66 -13.95 13.95
N ASP A 200 -22.61 -13.63 14.71
CA ASP A 200 -21.22 -13.82 14.30
C ASP A 200 -20.82 -15.29 14.17
N GLU A 201 -21.34 -16.16 15.05
CA GLU A 201 -21.13 -17.60 14.94
C GLU A 201 -21.80 -18.16 13.70
N TYR A 202 -23.04 -17.75 13.40
CA TYR A 202 -23.74 -18.19 12.21
C TYR A 202 -23.06 -17.69 10.93
N LEU A 203 -22.62 -16.43 10.89
CA LEU A 203 -21.94 -15.83 9.74
C LEU A 203 -20.62 -16.53 9.40
N LYS A 204 -19.88 -17.00 10.41
CA LYS A 204 -18.63 -17.77 10.20
C LYS A 204 -18.88 -19.11 9.49
N ASP A 205 -19.98 -19.77 9.79
CA ASP A 205 -20.34 -21.05 9.17
C ASP A 205 -21.10 -20.86 7.84
N TYR A 206 -21.54 -19.63 7.54
CA TYR A 206 -22.35 -19.34 6.35
C TYR A 206 -21.51 -19.40 5.08
N LEU A 207 -21.60 -20.53 4.38
CA LEU A 207 -20.82 -20.86 3.19
C LEU A 207 -20.80 -19.75 2.12
N PRO A 208 -21.92 -19.07 1.80
CA PRO A 208 -21.89 -17.98 0.83
C PRO A 208 -21.04 -16.79 1.29
N ALA A 209 -20.98 -16.48 2.59
CA ALA A 209 -20.14 -15.39 3.11
C ALA A 209 -18.65 -15.79 3.21
N THR A 210 -18.35 -17.07 3.43
CA THR A 210 -16.98 -17.57 3.56
C THR A 210 -16.38 -18.09 2.25
N ASN A 211 -17.13 -18.06 1.15
CA ASN A 211 -16.64 -18.54 -0.14
C ASN A 211 -15.55 -17.62 -0.70
N PRO A 212 -14.27 -18.07 -0.76
CA PRO A 212 -13.18 -17.24 -1.27
C PRO A 212 -13.32 -16.93 -2.78
N ASN A 213 -14.20 -17.64 -3.49
CA ASN A 213 -14.45 -17.46 -4.92
C ASN A 213 -15.67 -16.58 -5.22
N LEU A 214 -16.22 -15.83 -4.24
CA LEU A 214 -17.31 -14.87 -4.48
C LEU A 214 -17.01 -13.95 -5.67
N ALA A 215 -15.78 -13.45 -5.77
CA ALA A 215 -15.37 -12.59 -6.88
C ALA A 215 -15.54 -13.30 -8.24
N THR A 216 -15.09 -14.56 -8.35
CA THR A 216 -15.28 -15.37 -9.56
C THR A 216 -16.75 -15.68 -9.85
N LEU A 217 -17.55 -15.92 -8.80
CA LEU A 217 -18.99 -16.18 -8.92
C LEU A 217 -19.75 -14.96 -9.47
N PHE A 218 -19.36 -13.76 -9.06
CA PHE A 218 -19.92 -12.49 -9.55
C PHE A 218 -19.28 -12.00 -10.86
N GLY A 219 -18.43 -12.82 -11.51
CA GLY A 219 -17.77 -12.44 -12.75
C GLY A 219 -16.73 -11.33 -12.61
N ILE A 220 -16.27 -11.05 -11.38
CA ILE A 220 -15.21 -10.09 -11.12
C ILE A 220 -13.87 -10.77 -11.43
N GLU A 221 -13.20 -10.31 -12.50
CA GLU A 221 -11.86 -10.76 -12.87
C GLU A 221 -10.85 -10.41 -11.76
N THR A 222 -10.47 -11.42 -10.97
CA THR A 222 -9.56 -11.27 -9.81
C THR A 222 -8.08 -11.15 -10.19
N ASP A 223 -7.75 -11.45 -11.44
CA ASP A 223 -6.40 -11.31 -12.01
C ASP A 223 -6.11 -9.89 -12.49
N LEU A 224 -7.14 -9.08 -12.74
CA LEU A 224 -7.02 -7.65 -13.01
C LEU A 224 -7.11 -6.85 -11.70
N THR A 225 -6.24 -5.86 -11.55
CA THR A 225 -6.27 -4.97 -10.38
C THR A 225 -7.43 -3.99 -10.50
N VAL A 226 -8.57 -4.40 -9.96
CA VAL A 226 -9.76 -3.55 -9.84
C VAL A 226 -9.55 -2.60 -8.64
N SER A 227 -8.71 -1.59 -8.81
CA SER A 227 -8.57 -0.50 -7.84
C SER A 227 -9.41 0.70 -8.28
N PHE A 228 -10.25 1.22 -7.38
CA PHE A 228 -10.96 2.48 -7.58
C PHE A 228 -10.08 3.71 -7.33
N LEU A 229 -8.86 3.52 -6.80
CA LEU A 229 -7.90 4.61 -6.66
C LEU A 229 -7.28 4.88 -8.03
N ASN A 230 -7.53 6.07 -8.58
CA ASN A 230 -7.12 6.47 -9.93
C ASN A 230 -5.64 6.14 -10.25
N ASP A 231 -4.74 6.36 -9.29
CA ASP A 231 -3.29 6.13 -9.50
C ASP A 231 -2.90 4.64 -9.49
N LEU A 232 -3.77 3.78 -8.96
CA LEU A 232 -3.58 2.32 -8.88
C LEU A 232 -4.43 1.56 -9.91
N LYS A 233 -5.30 2.27 -10.62
CA LYS A 233 -6.15 1.70 -11.67
C LYS A 233 -5.27 1.37 -12.87
N ASP A 234 -5.41 0.16 -13.39
CA ASP A 234 -4.67 -0.35 -14.56
C ASP A 234 -3.13 -0.35 -14.41
N THR A 235 -2.61 -0.19 -13.19
CA THR A 235 -1.15 -0.18 -12.97
C THR A 235 -0.61 -1.60 -13.11
N ASP A 236 0.36 -1.79 -14.00
CA ASP A 236 0.98 -3.10 -14.19
C ASP A 236 1.90 -3.46 -13.01
N PHE A 237 1.31 -4.17 -12.05
CA PHE A 237 2.05 -4.73 -10.92
C PHE A 237 2.88 -5.97 -11.30
N SER A 238 2.88 -6.47 -12.54
CA SER A 238 3.79 -7.55 -12.95
C SER A 238 5.27 -7.12 -12.91
N SER A 239 5.51 -5.80 -12.84
CA SER A 239 6.80 -5.15 -12.72
C SER A 239 7.50 -5.40 -11.37
N LYS A 240 8.79 -5.04 -11.31
CA LYS A 240 9.79 -5.19 -10.22
C LYS A 240 9.37 -4.67 -8.82
N ASN A 241 8.11 -4.29 -8.64
CA ASN A 241 7.57 -3.69 -7.43
C ASN A 241 6.69 -4.65 -6.61
N ARG A 242 6.44 -5.88 -7.09
CA ARG A 242 5.67 -6.89 -6.33
C ARG A 242 6.48 -7.48 -5.18
N ALA A 243 5.81 -7.75 -4.06
CA ALA A 243 6.42 -8.34 -2.86
C ALA A 243 7.23 -9.63 -3.13
N PRO A 244 6.78 -10.59 -3.98
CA PRO A 244 7.62 -11.74 -4.34
C PRO A 244 8.94 -11.38 -5.04
N TYR A 245 8.94 -10.38 -5.93
CA TYR A 245 10.15 -9.92 -6.59
C TYR A 245 11.07 -9.21 -5.61
N ILE A 246 10.53 -8.28 -4.81
CA ILE A 246 11.28 -7.55 -3.78
C ILE A 246 11.90 -8.55 -2.80
N ARG A 247 11.13 -9.55 -2.36
CA ARG A 247 11.60 -10.59 -1.44
C ARG A 247 12.70 -11.44 -2.06
N ARG A 248 12.57 -11.82 -3.33
CA ARG A 248 13.63 -12.52 -4.07
C ARG A 248 14.92 -11.70 -4.11
N LYS A 249 14.83 -10.42 -4.49
CA LYS A 249 15.98 -9.51 -4.55
C LYS A 249 16.62 -9.30 -3.16
N GLN A 250 15.82 -9.12 -2.12
CA GLN A 250 16.31 -9.02 -0.74
C GLN A 250 17.03 -10.29 -0.29
N ASN A 251 16.51 -11.48 -0.64
CA ASN A 251 17.15 -12.74 -0.34
C ASN A 251 18.47 -12.92 -1.11
N GLU A 252 18.54 -12.49 -2.37
CA GLU A 252 19.77 -12.46 -3.15
C GLU A 252 20.84 -11.56 -2.50
N ASP A 253 20.48 -10.32 -2.15
CA ASP A 253 21.38 -9.36 -1.50
C ASP A 253 21.85 -9.86 -0.11
N LEU A 254 20.94 -10.45 0.66
CA LEU A 254 21.26 -11.04 1.96
C LEU A 254 22.18 -12.25 1.81
N SER A 255 21.90 -13.15 0.86
CA SER A 255 22.73 -14.30 0.55
C SER A 255 24.16 -13.87 0.18
N MET A 256 24.30 -12.85 -0.66
CA MET A 256 25.59 -12.25 -1.03
C MET A 256 26.34 -11.65 0.18
N THR A 257 25.63 -10.94 1.05
CA THR A 257 26.23 -10.35 2.26
C THR A 257 26.75 -11.43 3.21
N VAL A 258 26.00 -12.52 3.38
CA VAL A 258 26.41 -13.66 4.20
C VAL A 258 27.59 -14.42 3.56
N ALA A 259 27.59 -14.61 2.24
CA ALA A 259 28.69 -15.22 1.51
C ALA A 259 30.00 -14.42 1.68
N LYS A 260 29.92 -13.08 1.63
CA LYS A 260 31.07 -12.20 1.87
C LYS A 260 31.71 -12.44 3.25
N ARG A 261 30.90 -12.64 4.30
CA ARG A 261 31.40 -13.00 5.64
C ARG A 261 32.13 -14.36 5.62
N GLY A 262 31.65 -15.31 4.83
CA GLY A 262 32.35 -16.58 4.60
C GLY A 262 33.73 -16.39 3.97
N VAL A 263 33.84 -15.51 2.98
CA VAL A 263 35.12 -15.15 2.35
C VAL A 263 36.08 -14.50 3.36
N ASP A 264 35.56 -13.60 4.20
CA ASP A 264 36.37 -12.98 5.26
C ASP A 264 36.88 -14.02 6.26
N LYS A 265 36.06 -15.03 6.62
CA LYS A 265 36.49 -16.17 7.44
C LYS A 265 37.56 -17.06 6.79
N ILE A 266 37.52 -17.27 5.46
CA ILE A 266 38.62 -17.95 4.75
C ILE A 266 39.92 -17.16 4.91
N ARG A 267 39.88 -15.83 4.78
CA ARG A 267 41.06 -14.97 4.90
C ARG A 267 41.67 -14.99 6.30
N GLU A 268 40.85 -15.19 7.32
CA GLU A 268 41.26 -15.41 8.71
C GLU A 268 41.84 -16.81 8.95
N GLY A 269 41.79 -17.71 7.96
CA GLY A 269 42.22 -19.11 8.09
C GLY A 269 41.16 -20.02 8.71
N GLU A 270 40.00 -19.49 9.09
CA GLU A 270 38.88 -20.20 9.71
C GLU A 270 37.99 -20.87 8.64
N ASN A 271 38.53 -21.83 7.88
CA ASN A 271 37.78 -22.50 6.82
C ASN A 271 36.48 -23.16 7.34
N GLY A 272 36.50 -23.70 8.57
CA GLY A 272 35.33 -24.35 9.18
C GLY A 272 34.16 -23.40 9.40
N ALA A 273 34.45 -22.20 9.93
CA ALA A 273 33.47 -21.14 10.10
C ALA A 273 32.99 -20.58 8.75
N ALA A 274 33.88 -20.51 7.76
CA ALA A 274 33.53 -20.08 6.40
C ALA A 274 32.45 -20.99 5.78
N VAL A 275 32.60 -22.31 5.89
CA VAL A 275 31.60 -23.28 5.39
C VAL A 275 30.22 -23.03 6.01
N GLN A 276 30.14 -22.68 7.31
CA GLN A 276 28.87 -22.38 7.96
C GLN A 276 28.20 -21.13 7.38
N HIS A 277 28.98 -20.09 7.09
CA HIS A 277 28.45 -18.89 6.42
C HIS A 277 27.98 -19.21 4.99
N PHE A 278 28.72 -20.00 4.22
CA PHE A 278 28.28 -20.38 2.88
C PHE A 278 27.04 -21.27 2.89
N ASN A 279 26.94 -22.22 3.83
CA ASN A 279 25.72 -23.00 4.04
C ASN A 279 24.52 -22.09 4.32
N LYS A 280 24.71 -21.07 5.16
CA LYS A 280 23.65 -20.10 5.44
C LYS A 280 23.29 -19.29 4.20
N ALA A 281 24.27 -18.83 3.43
CA ALA A 281 24.02 -18.11 2.17
C ALA A 281 23.22 -18.97 1.17
N LEU A 282 23.56 -20.25 1.03
CA LEU A 282 22.90 -21.20 0.14
C LEU A 282 21.50 -21.59 0.63
N SER A 283 21.25 -21.63 1.94
CA SER A 283 19.89 -21.81 2.48
C SER A 283 18.94 -20.65 2.16
N ILE A 284 19.49 -19.45 1.90
CA ILE A 284 18.72 -18.25 1.55
C ILE A 284 18.53 -18.16 0.03
N CYS A 285 19.59 -18.46 -0.73
CA CYS A 285 19.57 -18.52 -2.18
C CYS A 285 20.45 -19.67 -2.66
N GLU A 286 19.80 -20.78 -3.06
CA GLU A 286 20.47 -22.02 -3.48
C GLU A 286 21.38 -21.82 -4.70
N LYS A 287 21.00 -20.91 -5.61
CA LYS A 287 21.72 -20.61 -6.85
C LYS A 287 22.79 -19.52 -6.70
N ASN A 288 23.23 -19.22 -5.48
CA ASN A 288 24.30 -18.24 -5.28
C ASN A 288 25.65 -18.84 -5.68
N ILE A 289 26.13 -18.48 -6.89
CA ILE A 289 27.39 -18.94 -7.46
C ILE A 289 28.59 -18.60 -6.56
N GLU A 290 28.66 -17.39 -5.99
CA GLU A 290 29.78 -16.97 -5.15
C GLU A 290 29.81 -17.74 -3.82
N ALA A 291 28.64 -18.12 -3.28
CA ALA A 291 28.57 -18.97 -2.10
C ALA A 291 29.02 -20.41 -2.39
N LEU A 292 28.64 -20.99 -3.55
CA LEU A 292 29.12 -22.31 -3.98
C LEU A 292 30.64 -22.30 -4.19
N VAL A 293 31.16 -21.31 -4.93
CA VAL A 293 32.60 -21.17 -5.19
C VAL A 293 33.38 -20.93 -3.90
N GLY A 294 32.85 -20.08 -3.01
CA GLY A 294 33.46 -19.81 -1.70
C GLY A 294 33.50 -21.06 -0.81
N ARG A 295 32.41 -21.84 -0.79
CA ARG A 295 32.36 -23.09 -0.02
C ARG A 295 33.32 -24.14 -0.60
N ALA A 296 33.40 -24.25 -1.92
CA ALA A 296 34.36 -25.11 -2.58
C ALA A 296 35.81 -24.75 -2.24
N ALA A 297 36.14 -23.45 -2.25
CA ALA A 297 37.47 -22.99 -1.86
C ALA A 297 37.78 -23.35 -0.39
N ALA A 298 36.81 -23.19 0.52
CA ALA A 298 36.97 -23.61 1.91
C ALA A 298 37.17 -25.13 2.03
N TYR A 299 36.40 -25.95 1.30
CA TYR A 299 36.57 -27.40 1.28
C TYR A 299 37.91 -27.85 0.70
N ALA A 300 38.38 -27.22 -0.38
CA ALA A 300 39.68 -27.50 -0.96
C ALA A 300 40.81 -27.17 0.03
N ASN A 301 40.72 -26.06 0.77
CA ASN A 301 41.66 -25.72 1.84
C ASN A 301 41.67 -26.73 2.99
N MET A 302 40.56 -27.45 3.21
CA MET A 302 40.46 -28.55 4.18
C MET A 302 40.89 -29.92 3.60
N GLY A 303 41.29 -29.99 2.33
CA GLY A 303 41.59 -31.24 1.63
C GLY A 303 40.37 -32.08 1.26
N GLN A 304 39.15 -31.53 1.36
CA GLN A 304 37.90 -32.19 1.00
C GLN A 304 37.57 -31.97 -0.49
N TYR A 305 38.44 -32.46 -1.37
CA TYR A 305 38.39 -32.15 -2.81
C TYR A 305 37.11 -32.62 -3.52
N ASN A 306 36.55 -33.80 -3.17
CA ASN A 306 35.30 -34.28 -3.75
C ASN A 306 34.11 -33.35 -3.47
N LEU A 307 34.03 -32.78 -2.26
CA LEU A 307 32.97 -31.82 -1.90
C LEU A 307 33.19 -30.48 -2.63
N ALA A 308 34.45 -30.04 -2.74
CA ALA A 308 34.79 -28.86 -3.52
C ALA A 308 34.42 -29.00 -5.00
N GLU A 309 34.74 -30.15 -5.61
CA GLU A 309 34.38 -30.45 -7.00
C GLU A 309 32.87 -30.45 -7.20
N THR A 310 32.10 -31.06 -6.30
CA THR A 310 30.63 -31.10 -6.37
C THR A 310 30.03 -29.69 -6.38
N ASP A 311 30.51 -28.81 -5.51
CA ASP A 311 30.06 -27.42 -5.45
C ASP A 311 30.47 -26.61 -6.69
N LEU A 312 31.66 -26.87 -7.24
CA LEU A 312 32.15 -26.19 -8.44
C LEU A 312 31.41 -26.65 -9.69
N ASP A 313 31.05 -27.93 -9.78
CA ASP A 313 30.17 -28.44 -10.84
C ASP A 313 28.79 -27.79 -10.75
N ALA A 314 28.21 -27.67 -9.55
CA ALA A 314 26.95 -26.95 -9.35
C ALA A 314 27.06 -25.47 -9.75
N ALA A 315 28.16 -24.80 -9.42
CA ALA A 315 28.40 -23.41 -9.84
C ALA A 315 28.51 -23.27 -11.36
N LEU A 316 29.23 -24.19 -12.03
CA LEU A 316 29.38 -24.19 -13.48
C LEU A 316 28.13 -24.65 -14.23
N ALA A 317 27.22 -25.39 -13.59
CA ALA A 317 25.91 -25.70 -14.13
C ALA A 317 24.99 -24.46 -14.16
N ILE A 318 25.18 -23.51 -13.23
CA ILE A 318 24.44 -22.24 -13.21
C ILE A 318 25.07 -21.25 -14.20
N ASP A 319 26.40 -21.12 -14.20
CA ASP A 319 27.16 -20.30 -15.15
C ASP A 319 28.46 -21.01 -15.58
N ALA A 320 28.43 -21.62 -16.77
CA ALA A 320 29.56 -22.35 -17.35
C ALA A 320 30.78 -21.46 -17.68
N SER A 321 30.58 -20.14 -17.76
CA SER A 321 31.62 -19.16 -18.06
C SER A 321 32.21 -18.49 -16.81
N HIS A 322 31.73 -18.86 -15.62
CA HIS A 322 32.15 -18.23 -14.36
C HIS A 322 33.65 -18.42 -14.10
N THR A 323 34.42 -17.33 -14.22
CA THR A 323 35.88 -17.38 -14.25
C THR A 323 36.48 -17.95 -12.97
N ASN A 324 35.97 -17.54 -11.81
CA ASN A 324 36.47 -18.03 -10.53
C ASN A 324 36.16 -19.53 -10.34
N ALA A 325 34.96 -19.98 -10.71
CA ALA A 325 34.59 -21.38 -10.59
C ALA A 325 35.49 -22.28 -11.44
N ARG A 326 35.74 -21.88 -12.70
CA ARG A 326 36.67 -22.61 -13.60
C ARG A 326 38.08 -22.70 -13.03
N ASN A 327 38.61 -21.58 -12.51
CA ASN A 327 39.96 -21.53 -11.95
C ASN A 327 40.08 -22.40 -10.68
N TYR A 328 39.11 -22.31 -9.76
CA TYR A 328 39.08 -23.15 -8.57
C TYR A 328 38.88 -24.62 -8.92
N MET A 329 38.11 -24.94 -9.96
CA MET A 329 37.94 -26.32 -10.43
C MET A 329 39.25 -26.92 -10.93
N ILE A 330 39.99 -26.19 -11.78
CA ILE A 330 41.30 -26.64 -12.26
C ILE A 330 42.25 -26.89 -11.09
N GLU A 331 42.34 -25.95 -10.14
CA GLU A 331 43.24 -26.10 -9.00
C GLU A 331 42.83 -27.27 -8.08
N THR A 332 41.53 -27.41 -7.79
CA THR A 332 40.99 -28.51 -6.98
C THR A 332 41.30 -29.88 -7.61
N LEU A 333 41.05 -30.02 -8.91
CA LEU A 333 41.32 -31.26 -9.65
C LEU A 333 42.81 -31.60 -9.68
N LEU A 334 43.69 -30.61 -9.85
CA LEU A 334 45.14 -30.83 -9.86
C LEU A 334 45.67 -31.26 -8.48
N GLN A 335 45.21 -30.63 -7.41
CA GLN A 335 45.60 -30.99 -6.05
C GLN A 335 45.10 -32.39 -5.68
N GLU A 336 43.86 -32.73 -6.07
CA GLU A 336 43.32 -34.06 -5.86
C GLU A 336 44.05 -35.12 -6.68
N ALA A 337 44.33 -34.86 -7.96
CA ALA A 337 45.05 -35.79 -8.83
C ALA A 337 46.45 -36.10 -8.28
N LYS A 338 47.16 -35.08 -7.80
CA LYS A 338 48.47 -35.25 -7.15
C LYS A 338 48.37 -36.10 -5.88
N ARG A 339 47.36 -35.84 -5.04
CA ARG A 339 47.11 -36.66 -3.84
C ARG A 339 46.79 -38.11 -4.21
N LEU A 340 46.01 -38.33 -5.27
CA LEU A 340 45.66 -39.67 -5.75
C LEU A 340 46.87 -40.42 -6.31
N GLU A 341 47.76 -39.72 -7.04
CA GLU A 341 49.04 -40.23 -7.52
C GLU A 341 49.93 -40.69 -6.34
N GLU A 342 50.03 -39.88 -5.28
CA GLU A 342 50.77 -40.21 -4.05
C GLU A 342 50.15 -41.42 -3.32
N THR A 343 48.82 -41.58 -3.36
CA THR A 343 48.13 -42.77 -2.81
C THR A 343 48.16 -44.00 -3.73
N GLY A 344 48.72 -43.89 -4.93
CA GLY A 344 48.81 -44.98 -5.91
C GLY A 344 47.53 -45.25 -6.72
N LYS A 345 46.47 -44.44 -6.55
CA LYS A 345 45.20 -44.53 -7.29
C LYS A 345 45.31 -43.86 -8.67
N LYS A 346 46.11 -44.47 -9.55
CA LYS A 346 46.48 -43.90 -10.86
C LYS A 346 45.28 -43.62 -11.79
N ASP A 347 44.30 -44.52 -11.83
CA ASP A 347 43.15 -44.36 -12.72
C ASP A 347 42.25 -43.19 -12.31
N GLU A 348 42.01 -43.03 -11.00
CA GLU A 348 41.28 -41.88 -10.46
C GLU A 348 42.07 -40.58 -10.75
N ALA A 349 43.39 -40.56 -10.53
CA ALA A 349 44.24 -39.40 -10.85
C ALA A 349 44.16 -39.01 -12.33
N LYS A 350 44.17 -40.00 -13.23
CA LYS A 350 44.03 -39.80 -14.68
C LYS A 350 42.73 -39.08 -15.02
N THR A 351 41.59 -39.56 -14.51
CA THR A 351 40.28 -38.93 -14.78
C THR A 351 40.22 -37.47 -14.32
N LYS A 352 40.84 -37.14 -13.19
CA LYS A 352 40.90 -35.76 -12.66
C LYS A 352 41.77 -34.85 -13.54
N TYR A 353 42.92 -35.34 -14.02
CA TYR A 353 43.75 -34.59 -14.98
C TYR A 353 43.03 -34.36 -16.31
N GLU A 354 42.34 -35.38 -16.84
CA GLU A 354 41.54 -35.25 -18.06
C GLU A 354 40.42 -34.23 -17.89
N LYS A 355 39.67 -34.26 -16.77
CA LYS A 355 38.63 -33.24 -16.48
C LYS A 355 39.21 -31.83 -16.36
N SER A 356 40.42 -31.67 -15.85
CA SER A 356 41.09 -30.35 -15.79
C SER A 356 41.35 -29.80 -17.20
N LEU A 357 41.79 -30.68 -18.12
CA LEU A 357 42.08 -30.33 -19.52
C LEU A 357 40.83 -29.97 -20.33
N THR A 358 39.66 -30.54 -20.03
CA THR A 358 38.41 -30.14 -20.70
C THR A 358 38.00 -28.70 -20.38
N ILE A 359 38.44 -28.16 -19.23
CA ILE A 359 38.16 -26.77 -18.84
C ILE A 359 39.21 -25.83 -19.45
N LYS A 360 40.49 -26.20 -19.38
CA LYS A 360 41.59 -25.41 -19.94
C LYS A 360 42.82 -26.29 -20.12
N ASP A 361 43.53 -26.09 -21.22
CA ASP A 361 44.86 -26.65 -21.41
C ASP A 361 45.82 -26.15 -20.31
N ASP A 362 46.02 -26.97 -19.28
CA ASP A 362 46.96 -26.74 -18.19
C ASP A 362 48.16 -27.68 -18.33
N VAL A 363 49.36 -27.09 -18.45
CA VAL A 363 50.62 -27.82 -18.61
C VAL A 363 50.87 -28.78 -17.43
N ARG A 364 50.38 -28.43 -16.23
CA ARG A 364 50.50 -29.28 -15.03
C ARG A 364 49.73 -30.59 -15.22
N ALA A 365 48.53 -30.54 -15.80
CA ALA A 365 47.73 -31.73 -16.06
C ALA A 365 48.36 -32.63 -17.14
N LEU A 366 48.90 -32.04 -18.22
CA LEU A 366 49.61 -32.79 -19.28
C LEU A 366 50.84 -33.52 -18.74
N ASN A 367 51.62 -32.85 -17.88
CA ASN A 367 52.78 -33.48 -17.25
C ASN A 367 52.36 -34.59 -16.28
N GLY A 368 51.27 -34.39 -15.52
CA GLY A 368 50.70 -35.41 -14.65
C GLY A 368 50.31 -36.68 -15.40
N LEU A 369 49.59 -36.55 -16.52
CA LEU A 369 49.24 -37.68 -17.39
C LEU A 369 50.47 -38.41 -17.94
N LYS A 370 51.47 -37.66 -18.40
CA LYS A 370 52.73 -38.23 -18.90
C LYS A 370 53.50 -38.99 -17.82
N ASN A 371 53.45 -38.54 -16.57
CA ASN A 371 54.09 -39.22 -15.44
C ASN A 371 53.34 -40.51 -15.07
N LEU A 372 52.01 -40.52 -15.19
CA LEU A 372 51.19 -41.72 -14.95
C LEU A 372 51.44 -42.83 -15.99
N GLU A 373 51.68 -42.45 -17.26
CA GLU A 373 52.00 -43.37 -18.36
C GLU A 373 53.41 -43.97 -18.28
N ARG A 374 54.33 -43.31 -17.57
CA ARG A 374 55.71 -43.79 -17.42
C ARG A 374 55.76 -44.93 -16.40
N SER A 375 55.84 -46.17 -16.90
CA SER A 375 56.20 -47.34 -16.10
C SER A 375 57.55 -47.13 -15.39
N PRO A 376 57.74 -47.58 -14.13
CA PRO A 376 58.88 -47.15 -13.28
C PRO A 376 60.30 -47.59 -13.72
N SER A 377 60.51 -48.11 -14.91
CA SER A 377 61.79 -48.75 -15.28
C SER A 377 62.81 -47.87 -16.03
N VAL A 378 62.64 -46.55 -16.16
CA VAL A 378 63.53 -45.75 -17.08
C VAL A 378 64.20 -44.48 -16.49
N GLU A 379 64.19 -44.23 -15.17
CA GLU A 379 64.82 -42.99 -14.61
C GLU A 379 66.04 -43.16 -13.69
N ILE A 380 66.90 -44.17 -13.89
CA ILE A 380 68.25 -44.21 -13.25
C ILE A 380 69.39 -43.92 -14.25
N VAL A 381 69.26 -42.97 -15.19
CA VAL A 381 70.46 -42.55 -15.98
C VAL A 381 70.57 -41.05 -16.34
N LYS A 382 69.54 -40.20 -16.29
CA LYS A 382 69.64 -38.83 -16.87
C LYS A 382 69.78 -37.65 -15.90
N MET A 383 70.26 -37.85 -14.67
CA MET A 383 70.43 -36.77 -13.68
C MET A 383 71.83 -36.12 -13.58
N LYS A 384 72.75 -36.31 -14.54
CA LYS A 384 74.04 -35.59 -14.53
C LYS A 384 74.38 -34.98 -15.88
N ARG A 385 73.92 -33.74 -16.11
CA ARG A 385 74.54 -32.64 -16.90
C ARG A 385 73.44 -31.65 -17.33
N ASP A 386 73.16 -30.61 -16.54
CA ASP A 386 72.61 -29.33 -17.06
C ASP A 386 72.52 -28.16 -16.04
N ASP A 387 73.40 -28.11 -15.03
CA ASP A 387 73.33 -27.06 -13.99
C ASP A 387 73.86 -25.67 -14.40
N THR A 388 74.50 -25.50 -15.56
CA THR A 388 75.06 -24.20 -15.96
C THR A 388 74.12 -23.32 -16.78
N LYS A 389 73.12 -23.87 -17.49
CA LYS A 389 72.15 -23.06 -18.27
C LYS A 389 70.95 -22.54 -17.46
N ALA A 390 70.74 -23.02 -16.23
CA ALA A 390 69.59 -22.64 -15.40
C ALA A 390 69.76 -21.27 -14.71
N LYS A 391 71.00 -20.80 -14.52
CA LYS A 391 71.27 -19.57 -13.74
C LYS A 391 71.00 -18.29 -14.53
N ASP A 392 71.31 -18.27 -15.82
CA ASP A 392 71.08 -17.11 -16.69
C ASP A 392 69.59 -16.92 -17.03
N ARG A 393 68.85 -18.02 -17.25
CA ARG A 393 67.40 -17.95 -17.47
C ARG A 393 66.64 -17.42 -16.26
N LYS A 394 67.06 -17.75 -15.03
CA LYS A 394 66.41 -17.25 -13.80
C LYS A 394 66.55 -15.74 -13.61
N THR A 395 67.70 -15.16 -13.95
CA THR A 395 67.94 -13.71 -13.81
C THR A 395 67.21 -12.90 -14.87
N GLU A 396 67.06 -13.42 -16.09
CA GLU A 396 66.30 -12.76 -17.14
C GLU A 396 64.78 -12.82 -16.88
N HIS A 397 64.28 -13.96 -16.38
CA HIS A 397 62.87 -14.12 -16.01
C HIS A 397 62.46 -13.24 -14.82
N SER A 398 63.35 -13.02 -13.83
CA SER A 398 63.04 -12.16 -12.69
C SER A 398 62.94 -10.68 -13.10
N ARG A 399 63.86 -10.19 -13.96
CA ARG A 399 63.80 -8.83 -14.50
C ARG A 399 62.57 -8.58 -15.36
N ALA A 400 62.18 -9.58 -16.17
CA ALA A 400 60.96 -9.51 -16.96
C ALA A 400 59.69 -9.51 -16.08
N ALA A 401 59.67 -10.33 -15.02
CA ALA A 401 58.56 -10.38 -14.06
C ALA A 401 58.42 -9.06 -13.28
N GLU A 402 59.53 -8.49 -12.79
CA GLU A 402 59.54 -7.17 -12.12
C GLU A 402 59.03 -6.06 -13.03
N LYS A 403 59.50 -5.98 -14.29
CA LYS A 403 58.99 -4.99 -15.26
C LYS A 403 57.49 -5.17 -15.53
N ARG A 404 56.99 -6.40 -15.57
CA ARG A 404 55.56 -6.70 -15.78
C ARG A 404 54.74 -6.29 -14.56
N GLN A 405 55.26 -6.53 -13.36
CA GLN A 405 54.61 -6.18 -12.10
C GLN A 405 54.61 -4.66 -11.86
N GLN A 406 55.68 -3.96 -12.24
CA GLN A 406 55.77 -2.50 -12.20
C GLN A 406 54.77 -1.86 -13.19
N ARG A 407 54.62 -2.41 -14.39
CA ARG A 407 53.59 -1.98 -15.36
C ARG A 407 52.16 -2.20 -14.83
N LYS A 408 51.92 -3.30 -14.11
CA LYS A 408 50.61 -3.57 -13.49
C LYS A 408 50.30 -2.54 -12.39
N ARG A 409 51.25 -2.32 -11.46
CA ARG A 409 51.10 -1.32 -10.38
C ARG A 409 50.83 0.09 -10.91
N ARG A 410 51.47 0.48 -12.02
CA ARG A 410 51.22 1.78 -12.66
C ARG A 410 49.80 1.92 -13.22
N ARG A 411 49.28 0.87 -13.89
CA ARG A 411 47.89 0.87 -14.38
C ARG A 411 46.88 0.90 -13.24
N ASP A 412 47.16 0.17 -12.16
CA ASP A 412 46.27 0.13 -11.00
C ASP A 412 46.23 1.50 -10.29
N ALA A 413 47.39 2.21 -10.20
CA ALA A 413 47.47 3.57 -9.66
C ALA A 413 46.78 4.61 -10.56
N GLU A 414 46.90 4.51 -11.88
CA GLU A 414 46.21 5.37 -12.84
C GLU A 414 44.67 5.20 -12.74
N LYS A 415 44.18 3.96 -12.62
CA LYS A 415 42.76 3.68 -12.39
C LYS A 415 42.26 4.23 -11.05
N LEU A 416 43.05 4.11 -9.98
CA LEU A 416 42.68 4.63 -8.68
C LEU A 416 42.53 6.16 -8.72
N ALA A 417 43.46 6.86 -9.36
CA ALA A 417 43.39 8.32 -9.52
C ALA A 417 42.19 8.75 -10.38
N GLU A 418 41.81 7.97 -11.40
CA GLU A 418 40.61 8.20 -12.20
C GLU A 418 39.33 8.04 -11.36
N TYR A 419 39.25 7.00 -10.53
CA TYR A 419 38.14 6.81 -9.60
C TYR A 419 38.06 7.93 -8.56
N GLU A 420 39.17 8.38 -8.00
CA GLU A 420 39.18 9.50 -7.05
C GLU A 420 38.69 10.80 -7.70
N ARG A 421 39.09 11.08 -8.95
CA ARG A 421 38.59 12.23 -9.72
C ARG A 421 37.08 12.12 -9.98
N PHE A 422 36.60 10.94 -10.38
CA PHE A 422 35.18 10.69 -10.60
C PHE A 422 34.36 10.82 -9.32
N ILE A 423 34.86 10.32 -8.19
CA ILE A 423 34.21 10.48 -6.88
C ILE A 423 34.17 11.96 -6.46
N ALA A 424 35.24 12.72 -6.69
CA ALA A 424 35.25 14.15 -6.43
C ALA A 424 34.24 14.91 -7.31
N GLU A 425 34.09 14.52 -8.57
CA GLU A 425 33.11 15.09 -9.50
C GLU A 425 31.66 14.69 -9.14
N LEU A 426 31.43 13.45 -8.71
CA LEU A 426 30.13 13.02 -8.20
C LEU A 426 29.75 13.80 -6.94
N LYS A 427 30.68 14.00 -6.01
CA LYS A 427 30.44 14.79 -4.79
C LYS A 427 30.18 16.27 -5.08
N SER A 428 30.78 16.85 -6.12
CA SER A 428 30.49 18.24 -6.50
C SER A 428 29.15 18.38 -7.21
N LYS A 429 28.72 17.37 -7.99
CA LYS A 429 27.39 17.31 -8.63
C LYS A 429 26.27 16.93 -7.65
N GLU A 430 26.59 16.16 -6.62
CA GLU A 430 25.76 15.91 -5.43
C GLU A 430 25.86 17.05 -4.40
N HIS A 431 26.20 18.27 -4.82
CA HIS A 431 25.49 19.41 -4.25
C HIS A 431 24.00 19.20 -4.56
N PHE A 432 23.36 18.37 -3.72
CA PHE A 432 21.95 18.34 -3.44
C PHE A 432 21.65 19.79 -3.12
N CYS A 433 21.33 20.52 -4.18
CA CYS A 433 21.16 21.95 -4.13
C CYS A 433 19.97 22.10 -3.21
N TRP A 434 20.20 22.51 -1.97
CA TRP A 434 19.17 22.75 -0.95
C TRP A 434 18.35 23.98 -1.35
N LYS A 435 18.01 24.09 -2.64
CA LYS A 435 17.01 24.98 -3.19
C LYS A 435 15.72 24.72 -2.43
N MET A 436 15.10 25.82 -2.05
CA MET A 436 13.77 25.87 -1.46
C MET A 436 12.82 24.94 -2.22
N ILE A 437 12.31 23.93 -1.53
CA ILE A 437 11.40 22.94 -2.13
C ILE A 437 10.03 23.59 -2.24
N ILE A 438 9.44 23.59 -3.44
CA ILE A 438 8.11 24.16 -3.67
C ILE A 438 7.10 23.02 -3.73
N GLU A 439 6.18 23.00 -2.78
CA GLU A 439 5.06 22.06 -2.70
C GLU A 439 3.78 22.78 -3.09
N THR A 440 3.17 22.37 -4.20
CA THR A 440 1.94 22.99 -4.68
C THR A 440 0.74 22.15 -4.27
N ILE A 441 -0.18 22.75 -3.51
CA ILE A 441 -1.37 22.06 -2.99
C ILE A 441 -2.61 22.52 -3.76
N GLU A 442 -3.29 21.59 -4.40
CA GLU A 442 -4.51 21.86 -5.15
C GLU A 442 -5.77 21.53 -4.33
N VAL A 443 -6.49 22.56 -3.91
CA VAL A 443 -7.78 22.38 -3.19
C VAL A 443 -8.94 22.15 -4.17
N GLY A 444 -8.88 22.81 -5.34
CA GLY A 444 -9.87 22.70 -6.42
C GLY A 444 -10.75 23.94 -6.60
N ARG A 445 -10.55 25.00 -5.80
CA ARG A 445 -11.18 26.32 -5.94
C ARG A 445 -10.25 27.42 -5.40
N CYS A 446 -10.52 28.67 -5.77
CA CYS A 446 -9.87 29.82 -5.12
C CYS A 446 -10.32 29.90 -3.65
N LEU A 447 -9.40 30.26 -2.75
CA LEU A 447 -9.67 30.30 -1.31
C LEU A 447 -9.85 31.74 -0.85
N CYS A 448 -10.92 31.96 -0.10
CA CYS A 448 -11.12 33.20 0.62
C CYS A 448 -10.22 33.26 1.88
N ILE A 449 -10.12 34.39 2.56
CA ILE A 449 -9.22 34.53 3.72
C ILE A 449 -9.55 33.55 4.84
N HIS A 450 -10.84 33.31 5.10
CA HIS A 450 -11.29 32.35 6.11
C HIS A 450 -11.00 30.90 5.70
N ALA A 451 -11.14 30.56 4.42
CA ALA A 451 -10.76 29.23 3.93
C ALA A 451 -9.23 29.04 3.94
N GLN A 452 -8.45 30.11 3.75
CA GLN A 452 -7.00 30.06 3.90
C GLN A 452 -6.56 29.85 5.35
N LEU A 453 -7.24 30.46 6.33
CA LEU A 453 -7.01 30.16 7.74
C LEU A 453 -7.16 28.65 8.00
N GLN A 454 -8.25 28.05 7.53
CA GLN A 454 -8.50 26.62 7.70
C GLN A 454 -7.46 25.76 6.95
N ALA A 455 -7.02 26.19 5.77
CA ALA A 455 -5.96 25.51 5.03
C ALA A 455 -4.63 25.55 5.81
N VAL A 456 -4.26 26.71 6.36
CA VAL A 456 -3.06 26.89 7.19
C VAL A 456 -3.13 26.05 8.46
N ASP A 457 -4.27 26.03 9.15
CA ASP A 457 -4.46 25.19 10.34
C ASP A 457 -4.33 23.70 9.97
N THR A 458 -4.91 23.27 8.84
CA THR A 458 -4.79 21.88 8.36
C THR A 458 -3.35 21.50 8.03
N ILE A 459 -2.61 22.41 7.38
CA ILE A 459 -1.18 22.24 7.08
C ILE A 459 -0.37 22.13 8.38
N LEU A 460 -0.60 23.04 9.34
CA LEU A 460 0.08 23.04 10.63
C LEU A 460 -0.15 21.74 11.39
N GLN A 461 -1.39 21.28 11.53
CA GLN A 461 -1.71 20.01 12.19
C GLN A 461 -0.99 18.83 11.53
N SER A 462 -1.03 18.78 10.19
CA SER A 462 -0.39 17.71 9.42
C SER A 462 1.12 17.72 9.61
N LEU A 463 1.75 18.90 9.60
CA LEU A 463 3.19 19.06 9.84
C LEU A 463 3.60 18.63 11.25
N LEU A 464 2.86 19.05 12.28
CA LEU A 464 3.16 18.69 13.67
C LEU A 464 3.15 17.17 13.86
N TYR A 465 2.16 16.49 13.28
CA TYR A 465 2.06 15.04 13.35
C TYR A 465 3.15 14.34 12.53
N GLN A 466 3.35 14.73 11.27
CA GLN A 466 4.34 14.10 10.38
C GLN A 466 5.77 14.22 10.87
N ARG A 467 6.11 15.35 11.50
CA ARG A 467 7.43 15.54 12.08
C ARG A 467 7.60 14.81 13.39
N GLY A 468 6.53 14.30 14.01
CA GLY A 468 6.58 13.66 15.31
C GLY A 468 6.72 14.66 16.45
N ILE A 469 6.30 15.91 16.24
CA ILE A 469 6.24 16.93 17.30
C ILE A 469 5.12 16.57 18.27
N VAL A 470 4.05 15.97 17.76
CA VAL A 470 2.94 15.40 18.52
C VAL A 470 2.80 13.90 18.23
N PRO A 471 2.39 13.08 19.20
CA PRO A 471 2.36 11.62 19.05
C PRO A 471 1.18 11.11 18.20
N SER A 472 0.10 11.90 18.13
CA SER A 472 -1.13 11.57 17.42
C SER A 472 -1.66 12.79 16.66
N VAL A 473 -2.67 12.58 15.83
CA VAL A 473 -3.27 13.69 15.07
C VAL A 473 -3.91 14.67 16.03
N VAL A 474 -3.72 15.97 15.80
CA VAL A 474 -4.15 17.04 16.72
C VAL A 474 -5.64 16.93 17.09
N THR A 475 -6.51 16.50 16.17
CA THR A 475 -7.94 16.25 16.45
C THR A 475 -8.18 15.21 17.54
N GLN A 476 -7.35 14.16 17.61
CA GLN A 476 -7.44 13.14 18.66
C GLN A 476 -6.99 13.70 20.02
N LEU A 477 -5.93 14.52 20.02
CA LEU A 477 -5.44 15.19 21.23
C LEU A 477 -6.47 16.13 21.85
N PHE A 478 -7.37 16.72 21.05
CA PHE A 478 -8.49 17.50 21.57
C PHE A 478 -9.59 16.65 22.21
N SER A 479 -9.74 15.38 21.79
CA SER A 479 -10.82 14.50 22.26
C SER A 479 -10.47 13.67 23.49
N ALA A 480 -9.20 13.30 23.64
CA ALA A 480 -8.71 12.44 24.72
C ALA A 480 -7.44 13.05 25.31
N ILE A 481 -7.60 13.79 26.40
CA ILE A 481 -6.48 14.45 27.10
C ILE A 481 -6.19 13.63 28.36
N GLU A 482 -5.05 12.94 28.38
CA GLU A 482 -4.65 12.06 29.47
C GLU A 482 -3.45 12.63 30.24
N SER A 483 -2.50 13.25 29.55
CA SER A 483 -1.24 13.70 30.14
C SER A 483 -1.13 15.21 30.33
N HIS A 484 -0.33 15.64 31.30
CA HIS A 484 -0.05 17.07 31.54
C HIS A 484 0.57 17.76 30.31
N HIS A 485 1.35 17.03 29.50
CA HIS A 485 1.93 17.56 28.26
C HIS A 485 0.85 17.81 27.19
N GLU A 486 -0.15 16.94 27.10
CA GLU A 486 -1.30 17.11 26.19
C GLU A 486 -2.14 18.32 26.58
N ILE A 487 -2.45 18.50 27.87
CA ILE A 487 -3.18 19.69 28.36
C ILE A 487 -2.45 20.97 27.94
N LYS A 488 -1.14 21.04 28.24
CA LYS A 488 -0.33 22.21 27.93
C LYS A 488 -0.23 22.48 26.42
N PHE A 489 -0.14 21.42 25.61
CA PHE A 489 -0.18 21.54 24.17
C PHE A 489 -1.52 22.06 23.67
N VAL A 490 -2.63 21.50 24.16
CA VAL A 490 -3.98 21.91 23.78
C VAL A 490 -4.20 23.38 24.12
N GLU A 491 -3.83 23.84 25.32
CA GLU A 491 -3.90 25.25 25.70
C GLU A 491 -3.08 26.15 24.77
N THR A 492 -1.84 25.74 24.47
CA THR A 492 -0.92 26.49 23.59
C THR A 492 -1.47 26.56 22.16
N TYR A 493 -1.94 25.43 21.63
CA TYR A 493 -2.47 25.33 20.28
C TYR A 493 -3.81 26.08 20.13
N THR A 494 -4.64 26.10 21.18
CA THR A 494 -5.89 26.87 21.20
C THR A 494 -5.60 28.36 21.10
N LYS A 495 -4.61 28.87 21.86
CA LYS A 495 -4.15 30.26 21.74
C LYS A 495 -3.63 30.59 20.34
N ILE A 496 -2.84 29.68 19.74
CA ILE A 496 -2.38 29.85 18.35
C ILE A 496 -3.55 29.98 17.38
N ARG A 497 -4.57 29.11 17.50
CA ARG A 497 -5.77 29.18 16.67
C ARG A 497 -6.54 30.49 16.85
N GLU A 498 -6.66 30.99 18.07
CA GLU A 498 -7.28 32.29 18.34
C GLU A 498 -6.50 33.44 17.71
N THR A 499 -5.18 33.46 17.85
CA THR A 499 -4.32 34.46 17.20
C THR A 499 -4.45 34.42 15.67
N LEU A 500 -4.43 33.22 15.07
CA LEU A 500 -4.62 33.07 13.64
C LEU A 500 -6.03 33.52 13.20
N LYS A 501 -7.08 33.26 13.99
CA LYS A 501 -8.43 33.77 13.69
C LYS A 501 -8.48 35.29 13.63
N GLU A 502 -7.81 35.99 14.56
CA GLU A 502 -7.72 37.46 14.53
C GLU A 502 -6.94 37.98 13.32
N LEU A 503 -5.83 37.31 12.97
CA LEU A 503 -4.98 37.68 11.84
C LEU A 503 -5.67 37.49 10.49
N PHE A 504 -6.46 36.43 10.33
CA PHE A 504 -7.17 36.09 9.09
C PHE A 504 -8.56 36.72 8.96
N ARG A 505 -8.87 37.79 9.71
CA ARG A 505 -10.11 38.55 9.50
C ARG A 505 -10.08 39.33 8.18
N SER A 506 -11.25 39.52 7.57
CA SER A 506 -11.43 40.22 6.28
C SER A 506 -10.66 41.53 6.17
N TYR A 507 -10.58 42.34 7.24
CA TYR A 507 -9.88 43.63 7.20
C TYR A 507 -8.37 43.52 7.02
N ASN A 508 -7.77 42.35 7.29
CA ASN A 508 -6.34 42.07 7.10
C ASN A 508 -6.02 41.45 5.72
N ARG A 509 -7.02 41.27 4.84
CA ARG A 509 -6.87 40.54 3.57
C ARG A 509 -5.81 41.06 2.61
N ARG A 510 -5.47 42.35 2.69
CA ARG A 510 -4.42 43.00 1.89
C ARG A 510 -3.17 43.34 2.71
N ALA A 511 -3.14 42.96 3.99
CA ALA A 511 -2.03 43.23 4.89
C ALA A 511 -1.24 41.95 5.23
N LEU A 512 -1.91 40.80 5.29
CA LEU A 512 -1.29 39.50 5.60
C LEU A 512 -0.60 38.90 4.36
N HIS A 513 0.71 38.72 4.40
CA HIS A 513 1.50 38.27 3.24
C HIS A 513 1.91 36.80 3.33
N GLU A 514 2.46 36.37 4.46
CA GLU A 514 3.09 35.05 4.57
C GLU A 514 3.09 34.54 6.00
N ILE A 515 2.95 33.23 6.16
CA ILE A 515 3.14 32.55 7.44
C ILE A 515 4.35 31.65 7.34
N VAL A 516 5.19 31.70 8.36
CA VAL A 516 6.39 30.89 8.47
C VAL A 516 6.33 30.08 9.75
N ILE A 517 6.53 28.77 9.61
CA ILE A 517 6.62 27.84 10.72
C ILE A 517 8.08 27.41 10.82
N ILE A 518 8.72 27.69 11.95
CA ILE A 518 10.10 27.34 12.22
C ILE A 518 10.13 26.20 13.23
N VAL A 519 10.82 25.12 12.88
CA VAL A 519 11.09 24.00 13.79
C VAL A 519 12.58 23.99 14.11
N GLY A 520 12.92 24.02 15.40
CA GLY A 520 14.31 24.01 15.85
C GLY A 520 14.45 24.22 17.36
N ALA A 521 15.68 24.37 17.85
CA ALA A 521 15.91 24.62 19.29
C ALA A 521 15.42 26.02 19.71
N SER A 522 15.47 26.98 18.79
CA SER A 522 14.94 28.34 18.93
C SER A 522 14.66 28.92 17.56
N CYS A 523 13.91 30.02 17.48
CA CYS A 523 13.66 30.67 16.19
C CYS A 523 14.96 31.22 15.54
N ALA A 524 16.03 31.45 16.33
CA ALA A 524 17.36 31.85 15.85
C ALA A 524 18.24 30.68 15.38
N ILE A 525 17.88 29.44 15.74
CA ILE A 525 18.59 28.22 15.34
C ILE A 525 17.58 27.27 14.68
N PRO A 526 17.08 27.65 13.48
CA PRO A 526 16.13 26.83 12.74
C PRO A 526 16.80 25.56 12.24
N GLN A 527 16.12 24.43 12.38
CA GLN A 527 16.46 23.17 11.70
C GLN A 527 15.63 23.01 10.43
N GLU A 528 14.38 23.47 10.49
CA GLU A 528 13.42 23.43 9.39
C GLU A 528 12.60 24.73 9.33
N ILE A 529 12.26 25.15 8.12
CA ILE A 529 11.49 26.35 7.84
C ILE A 529 10.41 26.00 6.81
N TYR A 530 9.15 26.23 7.17
CA TYR A 530 7.99 26.02 6.29
C TYR A 530 7.34 27.35 6.00
N ARG A 531 7.21 27.69 4.72
CA ARG A 531 6.72 28.98 4.25
C ARG A 531 5.38 28.81 3.54
N ILE A 532 4.37 29.56 3.96
CA ILE A 532 3.02 29.52 3.40
C ILE A 532 2.67 30.94 2.92
N PRO A 533 2.93 31.27 1.64
CA PRO A 533 2.45 32.52 1.06
C PRO A 533 0.92 32.58 1.08
N ILE A 534 0.39 33.70 1.56
CA ILE A 534 -1.05 33.98 1.64
C ILE A 534 -1.46 34.67 0.34
N LYS A 535 -2.44 34.09 -0.36
CA LYS A 535 -2.93 34.56 -1.67
C LYS A 535 -4.44 34.51 -1.70
N VAL A 536 -5.09 35.49 -1.09
CA VAL A 536 -6.55 35.50 -0.94
C VAL A 536 -7.21 35.83 -2.29
N CYS A 537 -8.28 35.13 -2.62
CA CYS A 537 -9.11 35.46 -3.78
C CYS A 537 -9.83 36.78 -3.57
N ASP A 538 -9.68 37.73 -4.50
CA ASP A 538 -10.45 38.98 -4.51
C ASP A 538 -11.64 38.84 -5.48
N SER A 539 -12.81 38.47 -4.94
CA SER A 539 -14.06 38.58 -5.70
C SER A 539 -14.40 40.06 -5.86
N PHE A 540 -15.09 40.45 -6.93
CA PHE A 540 -15.54 41.84 -7.13
C PHE A 540 -16.39 42.36 -5.96
N GLU A 541 -17.07 41.46 -5.25
CA GLU A 541 -17.92 41.75 -4.08
C GLU A 541 -17.16 41.73 -2.74
N SER A 542 -15.88 41.35 -2.72
CA SER A 542 -15.10 41.24 -1.48
C SER A 542 -14.57 42.61 -1.05
N ASP A 543 -15.04 43.13 0.09
CA ASP A 543 -14.54 44.38 0.70
C ASP A 543 -13.69 44.09 1.97
N LEU A 544 -13.41 45.11 2.79
CA LEU A 544 -12.64 44.96 4.04
C LEU A 544 -13.47 44.35 5.19
N LEU A 545 -14.79 44.25 5.05
CA LEU A 545 -15.71 43.76 6.07
C LEU A 545 -16.30 42.39 5.69
N HIS A 546 -16.55 42.16 4.40
CA HIS A 546 -17.29 41.04 3.85
C HIS A 546 -16.49 40.32 2.79
N CYS A 547 -16.55 39.00 2.85
CA CYS A 547 -15.77 38.10 2.01
C CYS A 547 -16.47 37.79 0.66
N GLY A 548 -17.65 38.38 0.41
CA GLY A 548 -18.50 38.13 -0.75
C GLY A 548 -19.28 36.80 -0.65
N GLU A 549 -20.13 36.53 -1.64
CA GLU A 549 -21.01 35.33 -1.62
C GLU A 549 -20.25 34.00 -1.68
N ASN A 550 -19.04 33.97 -2.24
CA ASN A 550 -18.22 32.77 -2.37
C ASN A 550 -17.46 32.38 -1.08
N CYS A 551 -17.75 33.03 0.05
CA CYS A 551 -17.12 32.73 1.32
C CYS A 551 -17.65 31.42 1.91
N ALA A 552 -16.91 30.33 1.68
CA ALA A 552 -17.24 29.02 2.23
C ALA A 552 -16.04 28.39 2.95
N GLU A 553 -16.34 27.78 4.10
CA GLU A 553 -15.40 26.91 4.81
C GLU A 553 -14.91 25.76 3.91
N LEU A 554 -13.73 25.24 4.21
CA LEU A 554 -13.20 24.02 3.60
C LEU A 554 -14.09 22.85 4.01
N SER A 555 -14.67 22.19 3.02
CA SER A 555 -15.35 20.92 3.22
C SER A 555 -14.40 19.85 3.76
N SER A 556 -14.93 18.82 4.42
CA SER A 556 -14.12 17.68 4.89
C SER A 556 -13.39 16.95 3.76
N ARG A 557 -13.86 17.08 2.51
CA ARG A 557 -13.17 16.53 1.33
C ARG A 557 -11.94 17.37 0.96
N GLU A 558 -12.06 18.70 1.01
CA GLU A 558 -10.96 19.63 0.73
C GLU A 558 -9.87 19.55 1.81
N GLN A 559 -10.25 19.50 3.09
CA GLN A 559 -9.30 19.30 4.19
C GLN A 559 -8.53 17.98 4.01
N ARG A 560 -9.24 16.87 3.68
CA ARG A 560 -8.62 15.57 3.39
C ARG A 560 -7.64 15.65 2.21
N ARG A 561 -7.97 16.38 1.14
CA ARG A 561 -7.04 16.57 0.01
C ARG A 561 -5.75 17.25 0.44
N ILE A 562 -5.84 18.31 1.25
CA ILE A 562 -4.65 19.00 1.79
C ILE A 562 -3.80 18.01 2.60
N SER A 563 -4.41 17.31 3.57
CA SER A 563 -3.69 16.33 4.40
C SER A 563 -3.09 15.19 3.58
N SER A 564 -3.82 14.62 2.62
CA SER A 564 -3.31 13.55 1.74
C SER A 564 -2.14 14.01 0.89
N SER A 565 -2.19 15.23 0.34
CA SER A 565 -1.08 15.81 -0.42
C SER A 565 0.20 15.92 0.40
N LEU A 566 0.06 16.29 1.69
CA LEU A 566 1.19 16.39 2.60
C LEU A 566 1.71 15.01 3.02
N VAL A 567 0.83 14.03 3.28
CA VAL A 567 1.21 12.67 3.71
C VAL A 567 1.96 11.89 2.64
N VAL A 568 1.60 12.11 1.37
CA VAL A 568 2.26 11.42 0.26
C VAL A 568 3.53 12.16 -0.21
N SER A 569 3.77 13.39 0.24
CA SER A 569 4.91 14.18 -0.19
C SER A 569 6.24 13.49 0.17
N PRO A 570 7.09 13.12 -0.82
CA PRO A 570 8.39 12.52 -0.55
C PRO A 570 9.33 13.48 0.18
N ASN A 571 9.08 14.79 0.07
CA ASN A 571 9.84 15.84 0.72
C ASN A 571 9.58 15.85 2.25
N LEU A 572 8.38 15.49 2.70
CA LEU A 572 8.04 15.45 4.12
C LEU A 572 8.32 14.10 4.79
N ASN A 573 8.58 13.04 4.02
CA ASN A 573 8.76 11.67 4.52
C ASN A 573 10.10 11.39 5.25
N THR A 574 11.03 12.34 5.28
CA THR A 574 12.31 12.13 5.96
C THR A 574 12.16 12.36 7.47
N ILE A 575 12.24 11.27 8.25
CA ILE A 575 12.22 11.34 9.72
C ILE A 575 13.53 12.01 10.19
N ARG A 576 13.44 13.16 10.85
CA ARG A 576 14.57 13.84 11.48
C ARG A 576 14.52 13.70 13.00
N ASN A 577 15.69 13.74 13.63
CA ASN A 577 15.84 13.58 15.08
C ASN A 577 15.26 14.77 15.83
N ILE A 578 13.97 14.70 16.17
CA ILE A 578 13.36 15.59 17.16
C ILE A 578 13.96 15.29 18.53
N THR A 579 14.38 16.35 19.21
CA THR A 579 14.87 16.30 20.59
C THR A 579 13.86 16.98 21.52
N GLN A 580 13.97 16.76 22.84
CA GLN A 580 13.13 17.41 23.84
C GLN A 580 13.22 18.96 23.81
N ASN A 581 14.30 19.50 23.25
CA ASN A 581 14.51 20.95 23.10
C ASN A 581 13.89 21.53 21.83
N THR A 582 13.24 20.70 20.99
CA THR A 582 12.64 21.13 19.74
C THR A 582 11.39 21.95 20.02
N ARG A 583 11.34 23.13 19.43
CA ARG A 583 10.26 24.11 19.55
C ARG A 583 9.74 24.46 18.16
N VAL A 584 8.47 24.83 18.11
CA VAL A 584 7.83 25.35 16.91
C VAL A 584 7.44 26.79 17.17
N CYS A 585 8.05 27.70 16.42
CA CYS A 585 7.68 29.12 16.37
C CYS A 585 6.83 29.37 15.12
N ILE A 586 5.79 30.17 15.24
CA ILE A 586 5.02 30.65 14.10
C ILE A 586 5.25 32.15 13.97
N LEU A 587 5.68 32.57 12.78
CA LEU A 587 5.89 33.96 12.43
C LEU A 587 4.97 34.34 11.27
N VAL A 588 4.61 35.60 11.25
CA VAL A 588 3.71 36.19 10.28
C VAL A 588 4.43 37.39 9.68
N ARG A 589 4.35 37.51 8.36
CA ARG A 589 4.78 38.69 7.64
C ARG A 589 3.55 39.45 7.15
N GLY A 590 3.53 40.74 7.43
CA GLY A 590 2.50 41.62 6.92
C GLY A 590 2.97 43.06 6.76
N THR A 591 2.13 43.89 6.16
CA THR A 591 2.39 45.32 6.01
C THR A 591 2.08 46.07 7.30
N SER A 592 2.47 47.34 7.36
CA SER A 592 2.11 48.26 8.45
C SER A 592 0.60 48.42 8.69
N ALA A 593 -0.24 48.00 7.74
CA ALA A 593 -1.70 48.01 7.87
C ALA A 593 -2.27 46.77 8.60
N LEU A 594 -1.43 45.79 8.96
CA LEU A 594 -1.87 44.56 9.64
C LEU A 594 -2.36 44.87 11.06
N LYS A 595 -3.61 44.53 11.36
CA LYS A 595 -4.25 44.81 12.66
C LYS A 595 -4.46 43.52 13.46
N PHE A 596 -3.98 43.52 14.69
CA PHE A 596 -4.19 42.43 15.65
C PHE A 596 -4.06 42.98 17.07
N PRO A 597 -4.64 42.33 18.08
CA PRO A 597 -4.36 42.65 19.47
C PRO A 597 -2.87 42.48 19.78
N GLU A 598 -2.21 43.53 20.29
CA GLU A 598 -0.75 43.51 20.58
C GLU A 598 -0.35 42.40 21.57
N GLU A 599 -1.27 41.95 22.42
CA GLU A 599 -1.03 40.87 23.38
C GLU A 599 -0.76 39.49 22.73
N LEU A 600 -1.20 39.29 21.50
CA LEU A 600 -1.13 37.98 20.82
C LEU A 600 0.16 37.78 20.03
N VAL A 601 0.89 38.87 19.77
CA VAL A 601 1.99 38.92 18.82
C VAL A 601 3.11 39.80 19.36
N GLU A 602 4.33 39.29 19.33
CA GLU A 602 5.53 40.02 19.72
C GLU A 602 6.19 40.59 18.46
N ASN A 603 6.47 41.89 18.46
CA ASN A 603 7.20 42.50 17.35
C ASN A 603 8.66 42.04 17.36
N ASP A 604 9.15 41.51 16.24
CA ASP A 604 10.49 40.95 16.11
C ASP A 604 11.20 41.68 14.95
N ASP A 605 11.33 43.00 15.07
CA ASP A 605 11.88 43.89 14.02
C ASP A 605 13.28 43.49 13.53
N GLY A 606 14.04 42.74 14.34
CA GLY A 606 15.37 42.22 13.99
C GLY A 606 15.38 40.85 13.33
N PHE A 607 14.21 40.20 13.17
CA PHE A 607 14.12 38.90 12.57
C PHE A 607 14.19 38.98 11.04
N GLU A 608 15.24 38.41 10.47
CA GLU A 608 15.37 38.16 9.04
C GLU A 608 15.48 36.66 8.76
N LEU A 609 14.82 36.20 7.70
CA LEU A 609 14.96 34.83 7.26
C LEU A 609 16.38 34.59 6.72
N PRO A 610 17.02 33.44 7.04
CA PRO A 610 18.35 33.14 6.51
C PRO A 610 18.33 33.09 4.97
N GLU A 611 19.31 33.74 4.34
CA GLU A 611 19.51 33.68 2.89
C GLU A 611 19.75 32.23 2.40
N ASP A 612 19.45 31.95 1.13
CA ASP A 612 19.57 30.62 0.52
C ASP A 612 20.99 30.02 0.67
N GLU A 613 22.02 30.86 0.65
CA GLU A 613 23.41 30.45 0.91
C GLU A 613 23.61 29.93 2.34
N VAL A 614 23.00 30.59 3.32
CA VAL A 614 23.06 30.21 4.74
C VAL A 614 22.27 28.94 4.99
N LEU A 615 21.09 28.80 4.38
CA LEU A 615 20.28 27.57 4.44
C LEU A 615 21.08 26.37 3.94
N THR A 616 21.74 26.53 2.79
CA THR A 616 22.57 25.49 2.18
C THR A 616 23.77 25.14 3.06
N ARG A 617 24.49 26.17 3.57
CA ARG A 617 25.67 25.99 4.42
C ARG A 617 25.33 25.28 5.75
N ARG A 618 24.21 25.65 6.37
CA ARG A 618 23.75 25.08 7.65
C ARG A 618 22.89 23.82 7.48
N LYS A 619 22.61 23.39 6.25
CA LYS A 619 21.74 22.25 5.90
C LYS A 619 20.34 22.36 6.52
N ILE A 620 19.82 23.60 6.55
CA ILE A 620 18.48 23.91 7.06
C ILE A 620 17.47 23.46 6.01
N TYR A 621 16.47 22.71 6.43
CA TYR A 621 15.44 22.20 5.53
C TYR A 621 14.39 23.28 5.28
N SER A 622 14.14 23.64 4.01
CA SER A 622 13.20 24.73 3.69
C SER A 622 12.18 24.30 2.64
N VAL A 623 10.90 24.41 2.98
CA VAL A 623 9.76 24.07 2.11
C VAL A 623 8.81 25.24 1.99
N ARG A 624 8.31 25.49 0.79
CA ARG A 624 7.31 26.52 0.50
C ARG A 624 6.02 25.86 0.00
N PHE A 625 4.96 25.94 0.80
CA PHE A 625 3.63 25.44 0.46
C PHE A 625 2.83 26.50 -0.31
N VAL A 626 2.68 26.28 -1.61
CA VAL A 626 1.90 27.17 -2.48
C VAL A 626 0.51 26.58 -2.66
N LEU A 627 -0.49 27.21 -2.03
CA LEU A 627 -1.90 26.91 -2.30
C LEU A 627 -2.23 27.41 -3.71
N LYS A 628 -2.55 26.49 -4.62
CA LYS A 628 -2.80 26.82 -6.04
C LYS A 628 -4.06 27.70 -6.14
N HIS A 629 -3.87 28.88 -6.71
CA HIS A 629 -4.97 29.80 -7.01
C HIS A 629 -5.42 29.58 -8.47
N LEU A 630 -6.72 29.35 -8.70
CA LEU A 630 -7.25 29.05 -10.03
C LEU A 630 -7.68 30.29 -10.83
N CYS A 631 -7.85 31.43 -10.17
CA CYS A 631 -8.31 32.66 -10.78
C CYS A 631 -7.15 33.34 -11.53
N VAL A 632 -7.36 33.67 -12.81
CA VAL A 632 -6.32 34.22 -13.71
C VAL A 632 -6.06 35.71 -13.45
N GLU A 633 -7.07 36.48 -13.01
CA GLU A 633 -7.01 37.96 -13.04
C GLU A 633 -6.98 38.65 -11.67
N ASN A 634 -7.45 38.02 -10.58
CA ASN A 634 -7.65 38.70 -9.29
C ASN A 634 -6.80 38.12 -8.13
N VAL A 635 -5.48 38.12 -8.28
CA VAL A 635 -4.58 37.79 -7.17
C VAL A 635 -3.98 39.08 -6.62
N VAL A 636 -4.40 39.49 -5.42
CA VAL A 636 -3.68 40.50 -4.66
C VAL A 636 -2.40 39.84 -4.14
N VAL A 637 -1.31 39.97 -4.90
CA VAL A 637 0.03 39.75 -4.36
C VAL A 637 0.45 41.09 -3.77
N VAL A 638 0.36 41.20 -2.45
CA VAL A 638 0.88 42.36 -1.72
C VAL A 638 2.39 42.40 -2.01
N SER A 639 2.80 43.31 -2.88
CA SER A 639 4.18 43.40 -3.38
C SER A 639 4.99 44.46 -2.63
N ASP A 640 4.44 44.98 -1.54
CA ASP A 640 5.00 46.13 -0.83
C ASP A 640 6.34 45.77 -0.18
N PRO A 641 7.39 46.59 -0.35
CA PRO A 641 8.66 46.41 0.32
C PRO A 641 8.55 46.64 1.85
N ASP A 642 7.55 47.38 2.31
CA ASP A 642 7.35 47.73 3.73
C ASP A 642 6.57 46.64 4.49
N THR A 643 7.17 45.45 4.57
CA THR A 643 6.65 44.34 5.40
C THR A 643 7.50 44.13 6.65
N SER A 644 6.85 43.89 7.79
CA SER A 644 7.47 43.58 9.07
C SER A 644 7.14 42.15 9.50
N TRP A 645 8.00 41.60 10.38
CA TRP A 645 7.84 40.27 10.94
C TRP A 645 7.26 40.33 12.34
N PHE A 646 6.30 39.44 12.56
CA PHE A 646 5.50 39.37 13.76
C PHE A 646 5.53 37.94 14.29
N ARG A 647 6.04 37.72 15.50
CA ARG A 647 6.09 36.39 16.11
C ARG A 647 4.85 36.15 16.95
N LEU A 648 4.18 35.02 16.77
CA LEU A 648 3.12 34.61 17.68
C LEU A 648 3.73 34.29 19.05
N SER A 649 3.16 34.85 20.12
CA SER A 649 3.67 34.64 21.49
C SER A 649 3.67 33.15 21.93
N PRO A 650 2.65 32.32 21.61
CA PRO A 650 2.67 30.92 22.01
C PRO A 650 3.67 30.08 21.20
N VAL A 651 4.55 29.36 21.91
CA VAL A 651 5.55 28.46 21.31
C VAL A 651 5.23 27.01 21.66
N ILE A 652 5.10 26.15 20.65
CA ILE A 652 4.84 24.71 20.84
C ILE A 652 6.15 24.01 21.22
N ARG A 653 6.09 23.11 22.20
CA ARG A 653 7.21 22.21 22.55
C ARG A 653 6.90 20.81 22.06
N ALA A 654 7.90 20.12 21.50
CA ALA A 654 7.74 18.75 21.06
C ALA A 654 7.48 17.79 22.23
N PHE A 655 6.66 16.78 21.96
CA PHE A 655 6.39 15.68 22.87
C PHE A 655 7.60 14.75 22.92
N THR A 656 7.82 14.14 24.08
CA THR A 656 8.99 13.29 24.35
C THR A 656 8.64 11.83 24.30
#